data_AF-A0A2A2QEG4-F1
#
_entry.id   AF-A0A2A2QEG4-F1
#
_cell.length_a   1.000
_cell.length_b   1.000
_cell.length_c   1.000
_cell.angle_alpha   90.00
_cell.angle_beta   90.00
_cell.angle_gamma   90.00
#
_symmetry.space_group_name_H-M   'P 1'
#
loop_
_entity.id
_entity.type
_entity.pdbx_description
1 polymer ?
#
loop_
_entity_poly.entity_id
_entity_poly.type
_entity_poly.pdbx_seq_one_letter_code
_entity_poly.pdbx_strand_id
1 'polypeptide(L)'
;MVTLSLLVVMTLVATALLSLSSIALRSASRVNDQEIARANARLALVIALGELQATLGPDQRVSAPSAIMGSGSRTVANPQWVGVWKTRKSDGSSFWKRDDRRGGLQDLRVTEKWNREEEALSYLVSGNEGGRALGRDLVEPFEDGSDPETWVKMVGEGTLGPVADPDPRRVSVPKVDLSEEGRPVGSYGYWVGDLGTRANVAVRDEWTGKPGSEAAVYPMMASQDVNAPIMDAGWGGRWDDKKVDRGKLASIAQIDLAVGKDWRKALWQDVTTWSQGVLSDAREGGLKKNLTLYLDSTSGSSGSSDTIADTDRLVGPRNAGHAGLLGQDWGGGRYKNSAPNFAMLRDWVRQGPELNANRVPVRLPESTSQSGDLSAGRSAFANSAPVQLKGKSTSDLQPILVEASAFSLYSTFQNPVGSLRAYSLRKHFWPRVVLWNPYNVPLELPPSVVMIQINGRSTLRVQARSLTGAQGTLVVQFLEGGRAARQIPPGTSFKDSDLFRDPYAGMWYFSLPAETIEPGGCYVYTTANAQAYSGANVLGNRLSSSVVPDPSKNLHINYSTYVSATNTFEGGSDYLYQDYTHNLTTGEKNQVDDSRAIWKSAKDVSSLNVVGFDTLPQIQAVSCSPQFGAGREPNVVWSVNNTVPIPFYPTTDYSITAIPDNRSREGYRLRWFDEPVSNILAASKTAGAAAFEEALLANWNPRAAHSVRSPWENLAGDPGDGLASGPWFYGAYTKDLYDNEVGWSAQAPRFSNGKARGHWHQPKPNTLVYNEIKANKSCFFP
;
A
#
# COMPACT_ATOMS: atom_id res chain seq x y z
N MET A 1 -106.51 26.17 -0.78
CA MET A 1 -105.33 26.63 -1.53
C MET A 1 -104.25 27.14 -0.60
N VAL A 2 -104.44 28.26 0.12
CA VAL A 2 -103.42 28.87 1.01
C VAL A 2 -102.88 27.90 2.08
N THR A 3 -103.72 27.10 2.74
CA THR A 3 -103.31 26.13 3.78
C THR A 3 -102.48 24.96 3.25
N LEU A 4 -102.79 24.48 2.04
CA LEU A 4 -102.08 23.39 1.38
C LEU A 4 -100.71 23.85 0.87
N SER A 5 -100.63 25.06 0.32
CA SER A 5 -99.35 25.70 -0.01
C SER A 5 -98.49 25.96 1.23
N LEU A 6 -99.09 26.35 2.36
CA LEU A 6 -98.38 26.59 3.62
C LEU A 6 -97.82 25.29 4.24
N LEU A 7 -98.58 24.19 4.18
CA LEU A 7 -98.14 22.86 4.62
C LEU A 7 -97.01 22.29 3.75
N VAL A 8 -97.07 22.47 2.42
CA VAL A 8 -96.01 22.06 1.49
C VAL A 8 -94.74 22.90 1.73
N VAL A 9 -94.87 24.21 1.94
CA VAL A 9 -93.71 25.06 2.27
C VAL A 9 -93.12 24.70 3.64
N MET A 10 -93.94 24.45 4.65
CA MET A 10 -93.45 24.01 5.97
C MET A 10 -92.73 22.67 5.92
N THR A 11 -93.25 21.70 5.19
CA THR A 11 -92.59 20.38 5.04
C THR A 11 -91.28 20.46 4.25
N LEU A 12 -91.21 21.33 3.23
CA LEU A 12 -90.00 21.57 2.46
C LEU A 12 -88.93 22.31 3.30
N VAL A 13 -89.34 23.27 4.14
CA VAL A 13 -88.45 23.92 5.11
C VAL A 13 -87.97 22.95 6.19
N ALA A 14 -88.86 22.11 6.73
CA ALA A 14 -88.51 21.12 7.75
C ALA A 14 -87.49 20.10 7.21
N THR A 15 -87.69 19.58 5.99
CA THR A 15 -86.76 18.65 5.34
C THR A 15 -85.42 19.31 5.01
N ALA A 16 -85.42 20.57 4.57
CA ALA A 16 -84.19 21.34 4.35
C ALA A 16 -83.39 21.51 5.65
N LEU A 17 -84.04 21.87 6.76
CA LEU A 17 -83.39 22.04 8.07
C LEU A 17 -82.87 20.71 8.64
N LEU A 18 -83.61 19.60 8.46
CA LEU A 18 -83.15 18.25 8.82
C LEU A 18 -81.92 17.83 8.01
N SER A 19 -81.90 18.15 6.72
CA SER A 19 -80.75 17.86 5.85
C SER A 19 -79.51 18.65 6.26
N LEU A 20 -79.68 19.94 6.58
CA LEU A 20 -78.61 20.81 7.03
C LEU A 20 -78.08 20.39 8.41
N SER A 21 -78.97 20.01 9.34
CA SER A 21 -78.59 19.46 10.65
C SER A 21 -77.81 18.15 10.50
N SER A 22 -78.24 17.26 9.61
CA SER A 22 -77.52 16.00 9.34
C SER A 22 -76.14 16.24 8.71
N ILE A 23 -76.02 17.22 7.80
CA ILE A 23 -74.74 17.62 7.22
C ILE A 23 -73.83 18.26 8.29
N ALA A 24 -74.38 19.14 9.14
CA ALA A 24 -73.66 19.78 10.22
C ALA A 24 -73.16 18.76 11.26
N LEU A 25 -73.98 17.78 11.63
CA LEU A 25 -73.59 16.68 12.53
C LEU A 25 -72.51 15.79 11.91
N ARG A 26 -72.61 15.43 10.63
CA ARG A 26 -71.54 14.70 9.93
C ARG A 26 -70.25 15.51 9.84
N SER A 27 -70.35 16.82 9.61
CA SER A 27 -69.20 17.72 9.58
C SER A 27 -68.55 17.83 10.96
N ALA A 28 -69.35 17.98 12.03
CA ALA A 28 -68.88 18.04 13.40
C ALA A 28 -68.21 16.73 13.84
N SER A 29 -68.79 15.57 13.49
CA SER A 29 -68.17 14.26 13.72
C SER A 29 -66.83 14.16 13.00
N ARG A 30 -66.76 14.54 11.71
CA ARG A 30 -65.49 14.52 10.96
C ARG A 30 -64.42 15.42 11.57
N VAL A 31 -64.80 16.61 12.05
CA VAL A 31 -63.87 17.51 12.73
C VAL A 31 -63.40 16.88 14.04
N ASN A 32 -64.30 16.30 14.82
CA ASN A 32 -63.96 15.61 16.07
C ASN A 32 -63.01 14.42 15.83
N ASP A 33 -63.34 13.56 14.86
CA ASP A 33 -62.51 12.40 14.48
C ASP A 33 -61.13 12.86 13.98
N GLN A 34 -61.08 13.98 13.24
CA GLN A 34 -59.83 14.57 12.77
C GLN A 34 -58.99 15.14 13.93
N GLU A 35 -59.60 15.77 14.92
CA GLU A 35 -58.89 16.27 16.11
C GLU A 35 -58.38 15.12 16.99
N ILE A 36 -59.17 14.05 17.18
CA ILE A 36 -58.71 12.83 17.88
C ILE A 36 -57.55 12.19 17.12
N ALA A 37 -57.64 12.06 15.79
CA ALA A 37 -56.55 11.51 14.98
C ALA A 37 -55.28 12.37 15.07
N ARG A 38 -55.40 13.71 15.09
CA ARG A 38 -54.27 14.63 15.31
C ARG A 38 -53.68 14.48 16.70
N ALA A 39 -54.50 14.33 17.73
CA ALA A 39 -54.05 14.11 19.10
C ALA A 39 -53.29 12.79 19.23
N ASN A 40 -53.83 11.71 18.68
CA ASN A 40 -53.20 10.39 18.65
C ASN A 40 -51.89 10.41 17.85
N ALA A 41 -51.85 11.09 16.70
CA ALA A 41 -50.62 11.25 15.93
C ALA A 41 -49.54 12.04 16.69
N ARG A 42 -49.94 13.08 17.45
CA ARG A 42 -49.01 13.83 18.30
C ARG A 42 -48.48 12.96 19.45
N LEU A 43 -49.35 12.15 20.07
CA LEU A 43 -48.93 11.18 21.08
C LEU A 43 -47.93 10.18 20.49
N ALA A 44 -48.26 9.60 19.34
CA ALA A 44 -47.39 8.67 18.62
C ALA A 44 -46.02 9.28 18.31
N LEU A 45 -45.98 10.55 17.88
CA LEU A 45 -44.74 11.27 17.64
C LEU A 45 -43.90 11.45 18.91
N VAL A 46 -44.54 11.77 20.04
CA VAL A 46 -43.86 11.90 21.33
C VAL A 46 -43.30 10.56 21.80
N ILE A 47 -44.07 9.47 21.65
CA ILE A 47 -43.63 8.11 21.95
C ILE A 47 -42.44 7.72 21.05
N ALA A 48 -42.57 7.90 19.74
CA ALA A 48 -41.52 7.60 18.77
C ALA A 48 -40.21 8.35 19.09
N LEU A 49 -40.31 9.63 19.48
CA LEU A 49 -39.15 10.42 19.89
C LEU A 49 -38.52 9.89 21.18
N GLY A 50 -39.34 9.49 22.16
CA GLY A 50 -38.88 8.88 23.40
C GLY A 50 -38.15 7.56 23.16
N GLU A 51 -38.73 6.67 22.34
CA GLU A 51 -38.12 5.40 21.95
C GLU A 51 -36.81 5.60 21.19
N LEU A 52 -36.79 6.56 20.25
CA LEU A 52 -35.58 6.93 19.52
C LEU A 52 -34.47 7.39 20.47
N GLN A 53 -34.78 8.29 21.41
CA GLN A 53 -33.82 8.80 22.38
C GLN A 53 -33.34 7.71 23.36
N ALA A 54 -34.23 6.83 23.81
CA ALA A 54 -33.88 5.75 24.73
C ALA A 54 -32.99 4.69 24.08
N THR A 55 -33.27 4.34 22.82
CA THR A 55 -32.59 3.25 22.12
C THR A 55 -31.33 3.68 21.36
N LEU A 56 -31.37 4.83 20.66
CA LEU A 56 -30.26 5.40 19.87
C LEU A 56 -29.55 6.58 20.55
N GLY A 57 -29.95 6.98 21.75
CA GLY A 57 -29.27 8.03 22.50
C GLY A 57 -27.81 7.72 22.89
N PRO A 58 -27.47 6.49 23.34
CA PRO A 58 -26.08 6.15 23.64
C PRO A 58 -25.20 6.10 22.38
N ASP A 59 -23.98 6.65 22.43
CA ASP A 59 -23.04 6.70 21.30
C ASP A 59 -22.73 5.32 20.68
N GLN A 60 -22.79 4.27 21.50
CA GLN A 60 -22.45 2.89 21.13
C GLN A 60 -23.68 2.15 20.58
N ARG A 61 -24.34 2.77 19.61
CA ARG A 61 -25.53 2.24 18.92
C ARG A 61 -25.38 2.37 17.42
N VAL A 62 -25.92 1.40 16.71
CA VAL A 62 -25.99 1.42 15.24
C VAL A 62 -27.42 1.09 14.84
N SER A 63 -27.96 1.87 13.90
CA SER A 63 -29.23 1.61 13.23
C SER A 63 -28.99 1.06 11.83
N ALA A 64 -29.95 0.28 11.34
CA ALA A 64 -30.00 -0.13 9.95
C ALA A 64 -31.44 -0.53 9.56
N PRO A 65 -31.81 -0.40 8.28
CA PRO A 65 -33.05 -0.95 7.75
C PRO A 65 -33.11 -2.47 7.91
N SER A 66 -34.27 -3.00 8.29
CA SER A 66 -34.52 -4.43 8.50
C SER A 66 -34.33 -5.27 7.23
N ALA A 67 -34.21 -4.65 6.06
CA ALA A 67 -33.76 -5.29 4.82
C ALA A 67 -32.47 -6.10 5.01
N ILE A 68 -31.56 -5.67 5.91
CA ILE A 68 -30.33 -6.43 6.22
C ILE A 68 -30.61 -7.83 6.77
N MET A 69 -31.79 -8.07 7.34
CA MET A 69 -32.20 -9.36 7.89
C MET A 69 -32.56 -10.38 6.82
N GLY A 70 -32.73 -9.95 5.57
CA GLY A 70 -32.88 -10.87 4.44
C GLY A 70 -31.64 -11.74 4.26
N SER A 71 -31.84 -13.02 3.98
CA SER A 71 -30.76 -13.92 3.54
C SER A 71 -31.32 -15.03 2.65
N GLY A 72 -30.70 -15.26 1.50
CA GLY A 72 -31.07 -16.32 0.56
C GLY A 72 -32.56 -16.31 0.21
N SER A 73 -33.29 -17.33 0.67
CA SER A 73 -34.72 -17.57 0.41
C SER A 73 -35.68 -16.88 1.40
N ARG A 74 -35.18 -16.23 2.46
CA ARG A 74 -36.04 -15.61 3.49
C ARG A 74 -36.26 -14.14 3.17
N THR A 75 -37.48 -13.80 2.74
CA THR A 75 -37.91 -12.43 2.46
C THR A 75 -38.38 -11.73 3.73
N VAL A 76 -37.96 -10.47 3.91
CA VAL A 76 -38.40 -9.60 5.01
C VAL A 76 -39.70 -8.92 4.56
N ALA A 77 -40.77 -9.02 5.36
CA ALA A 77 -42.06 -8.42 5.05
C ALA A 77 -42.03 -6.89 5.19
N ASN A 78 -41.31 -6.39 6.19
CA ASN A 78 -41.17 -4.97 6.50
C ASN A 78 -39.70 -4.50 6.41
N PRO A 79 -39.11 -4.40 5.21
CA PRO A 79 -37.68 -4.11 5.02
C PRO A 79 -37.27 -2.68 5.40
N GLN A 80 -38.20 -1.73 5.45
CA GLN A 80 -37.95 -0.32 5.77
C GLN A 80 -37.96 0.00 7.28
N TRP A 81 -38.30 -0.97 8.12
CA TRP A 81 -38.23 -0.79 9.57
C TRP A 81 -36.79 -0.57 10.01
N VAL A 82 -36.56 0.22 11.06
CA VAL A 82 -35.22 0.49 11.55
C VAL A 82 -34.97 -0.36 12.78
N GLY A 83 -34.04 -1.30 12.68
CA GLY A 83 -33.53 -2.03 13.83
C GLY A 83 -32.37 -1.30 14.49
N VAL A 84 -32.19 -1.55 15.78
CA VAL A 84 -31.13 -0.95 16.60
C VAL A 84 -30.29 -2.04 17.26
N TRP A 85 -28.96 -1.94 17.15
CA TRP A 85 -28.02 -2.88 17.77
C TRP A 85 -27.03 -2.17 18.69
N LYS A 86 -26.52 -2.91 19.67
CA LYS A 86 -25.37 -2.50 20.47
C LYS A 86 -24.09 -2.82 19.72
N THR A 87 -23.12 -1.91 19.79
CA THR A 87 -21.77 -2.12 19.23
C THR A 87 -20.78 -2.73 20.24
N ARG A 88 -21.28 -3.03 21.44
CA ARG A 88 -20.59 -3.72 22.52
C ARG A 88 -21.42 -4.88 23.04
N LYS A 89 -20.75 -5.82 23.68
CA LYS A 89 -21.38 -6.97 24.34
C LYS A 89 -22.29 -6.51 25.48
N SER A 90 -23.18 -7.39 25.92
CA SER A 90 -24.09 -7.14 27.05
C SER A 90 -23.36 -6.79 28.35
N ASP A 91 -22.15 -7.30 28.54
CA ASP A 91 -21.25 -6.99 29.67
C ASP A 91 -20.47 -5.67 29.52
N GLY A 92 -20.67 -4.94 28.41
CA GLY A 92 -19.98 -3.68 28.10
C GLY A 92 -18.58 -3.83 27.52
N SER A 93 -18.09 -5.05 27.26
CA SER A 93 -16.83 -5.30 26.58
C SER A 93 -16.94 -5.14 25.05
N SER A 94 -15.81 -4.87 24.39
CA SER A 94 -15.78 -4.65 22.94
C SER A 94 -15.90 -5.97 22.16
N PHE A 95 -16.65 -5.97 21.06
CA PHE A 95 -16.61 -7.06 20.08
C PHE A 95 -15.27 -7.14 19.33
N TRP A 96 -14.48 -6.08 19.38
CA TRP A 96 -13.20 -6.00 18.70
C TRP A 96 -12.06 -6.35 19.66
N LYS A 97 -11.41 -7.48 19.43
CA LYS A 97 -10.25 -7.91 20.21
C LYS A 97 -9.01 -7.85 19.35
N ARG A 98 -7.95 -7.23 19.87
CA ARG A 98 -6.64 -7.23 19.21
C ARG A 98 -5.79 -8.38 19.75
N ASP A 99 -5.30 -9.23 18.86
CA ASP A 99 -4.30 -10.27 19.10
C ASP A 99 -3.17 -10.15 18.07
N ASP A 100 -2.07 -9.52 18.48
CA ASP A 100 -0.91 -9.25 17.62
C ASP A 100 -0.17 -10.53 17.19
N ARG A 101 -0.42 -11.68 17.84
CA ARG A 101 0.18 -12.97 17.45
C ARG A 101 -0.68 -13.74 16.46
N ARG A 102 -1.98 -13.44 16.36
CA ARG A 102 -2.96 -14.19 15.56
C ARG A 102 -3.68 -13.35 14.50
N GLY A 103 -3.00 -12.36 13.92
CA GLY A 103 -3.53 -11.60 12.77
C GLY A 103 -4.11 -10.22 13.08
N GLY A 104 -3.84 -9.66 14.26
CA GLY A 104 -4.14 -8.25 14.55
C GLY A 104 -5.54 -8.04 15.13
N LEU A 105 -6.36 -7.19 14.51
CA LEU A 105 -7.70 -6.85 15.02
C LEU A 105 -8.71 -7.91 14.54
N GLN A 106 -9.36 -8.59 15.47
CA GLN A 106 -10.36 -9.61 15.20
C GLN A 106 -11.75 -9.14 15.62
N ASP A 107 -12.74 -9.46 14.80
CA ASP A 107 -14.16 -9.29 15.13
C ASP A 107 -14.68 -10.57 15.79
N LEU A 108 -14.96 -10.49 17.09
CA LEU A 108 -15.43 -11.64 17.86
C LEU A 108 -16.81 -12.12 17.43
N ARG A 109 -17.62 -11.30 16.74
CA ARG A 109 -18.96 -11.69 16.27
C ARG A 109 -18.89 -12.88 15.30
N VAL A 110 -17.83 -12.95 14.50
CA VAL A 110 -17.57 -14.05 13.56
C VAL A 110 -17.25 -15.35 14.32
N THR A 111 -16.47 -15.26 15.40
CA THR A 111 -16.02 -16.43 16.16
C THR A 111 -17.02 -16.91 17.21
N GLU A 112 -17.78 -15.99 17.80
CA GLU A 112 -18.69 -16.24 18.92
C GLU A 112 -20.14 -16.52 18.48
N LYS A 113 -20.37 -16.75 17.17
CA LYS A 113 -21.70 -17.04 16.59
C LYS A 113 -22.75 -15.98 16.94
N TRP A 114 -22.37 -14.71 16.82
CA TRP A 114 -23.29 -13.59 17.04
C TRP A 114 -24.48 -13.66 16.07
N ASN A 115 -25.70 -13.57 16.61
CA ASN A 115 -26.94 -13.66 15.87
C ASN A 115 -27.61 -12.28 15.80
N ARG A 116 -27.72 -11.71 14.60
CA ARG A 116 -28.23 -10.34 14.39
C ARG A 116 -29.71 -10.18 14.76
N GLU A 117 -30.51 -11.24 14.62
CA GLU A 117 -31.94 -11.24 14.96
C GLU A 117 -32.16 -11.32 16.48
N GLU A 118 -31.38 -12.12 17.19
CA GLU A 118 -31.43 -12.25 18.65
C GLU A 118 -30.78 -11.06 19.39
N GLU A 119 -29.87 -10.36 18.72
CA GLU A 119 -29.12 -9.24 19.31
C GLU A 119 -29.72 -7.87 18.96
N ALA A 120 -30.82 -7.83 18.19
CA ALA A 120 -31.60 -6.62 17.95
C ALA A 120 -32.22 -6.12 19.27
N LEU A 121 -31.95 -4.87 19.63
CA LEU A 121 -32.45 -4.26 20.86
C LEU A 121 -33.95 -3.92 20.75
N SER A 122 -34.32 -3.33 19.61
CA SER A 122 -35.69 -2.98 19.24
C SER A 122 -35.77 -2.65 17.74
N TYR A 123 -36.98 -2.67 17.20
CA TYR A 123 -37.31 -2.05 15.92
C TYR A 123 -38.18 -0.82 16.19
N LEU A 124 -37.83 0.32 15.58
CA LEU A 124 -38.46 1.63 15.87
C LEU A 124 -39.83 1.79 15.18
N VAL A 125 -40.80 1.00 15.65
CA VAL A 125 -42.19 0.97 15.19
C VAL A 125 -43.13 0.86 16.38
N SER A 126 -44.40 1.23 16.17
CA SER A 126 -45.45 1.05 17.19
C SER A 126 -45.64 -0.42 17.54
N GLY A 127 -45.97 -0.69 18.81
CA GLY A 127 -46.11 -2.04 19.38
C GLY A 127 -44.81 -2.62 19.95
N ASN A 128 -43.66 -1.99 19.66
CA ASN A 128 -42.34 -2.37 20.17
C ASN A 128 -41.82 -1.40 21.25
N GLU A 129 -42.70 -0.61 21.88
CA GLU A 129 -42.33 0.36 22.91
C GLU A 129 -41.62 -0.31 24.10
N GLY A 130 -40.48 0.25 24.51
CA GLY A 130 -39.58 -0.28 25.54
C GLY A 130 -38.68 -1.44 25.09
N GLY A 131 -38.88 -1.99 23.90
CA GLY A 131 -38.07 -3.03 23.28
C GLY A 131 -37.82 -4.29 24.15
N ARG A 132 -36.77 -5.04 23.83
CA ARG A 132 -36.37 -6.22 24.63
C ARG A 132 -35.85 -5.86 26.03
N ALA A 133 -35.57 -4.58 26.28
CA ALA A 133 -35.09 -4.10 27.59
C ALA A 133 -36.16 -4.25 28.70
N LEU A 134 -37.45 -4.30 28.34
CA LEU A 134 -38.55 -4.57 29.27
C LEU A 134 -38.99 -6.04 29.29
N GLY A 135 -38.24 -6.96 28.66
CA GLY A 135 -38.55 -8.39 28.62
C GLY A 135 -39.80 -8.75 27.81
N ARG A 136 -40.19 -7.88 26.87
CA ARG A 136 -41.30 -8.11 25.93
C ARG A 136 -40.78 -8.70 24.63
N ASP A 137 -41.56 -9.60 24.03
CA ASP A 137 -41.33 -10.07 22.67
C ASP A 137 -41.57 -8.92 21.69
N LEU A 138 -40.68 -8.81 20.70
CA LEU A 138 -40.79 -7.81 19.65
C LEU A 138 -41.71 -8.32 18.54
N VAL A 139 -42.49 -7.41 17.95
CA VAL A 139 -43.00 -7.59 16.60
C VAL A 139 -41.82 -7.58 15.64
N GLU A 140 -41.60 -8.69 14.96
CA GLU A 140 -40.45 -8.90 14.09
C GLU A 140 -40.73 -8.43 12.65
N PRO A 141 -39.72 -7.97 11.88
CA PRO A 141 -39.91 -7.43 10.53
C PRO A 141 -40.33 -8.50 9.49
N PHE A 142 -40.44 -9.76 9.89
CA PHE A 142 -40.92 -10.87 9.07
C PHE A 142 -42.44 -11.06 9.15
N GLU A 143 -43.11 -10.41 10.10
CA GLU A 143 -44.55 -10.53 10.27
C GLU A 143 -45.31 -9.82 9.14
N ASP A 144 -46.36 -10.47 8.63
CA ASP A 144 -47.18 -9.93 7.56
C ASP A 144 -48.14 -8.87 8.12
N GLY A 145 -47.99 -7.63 7.64
CA GLY A 145 -48.79 -6.48 8.04
C GLY A 145 -49.95 -6.17 7.10
N SER A 146 -50.58 -7.21 6.55
CA SER A 146 -51.65 -7.11 5.54
C SER A 146 -53.05 -6.88 6.14
N ASP A 147 -53.28 -7.24 7.41
CA ASP A 147 -54.57 -7.10 8.09
C ASP A 147 -54.86 -5.63 8.52
N PRO A 148 -55.87 -4.95 7.95
CA PRO A 148 -56.21 -3.57 8.29
C PRO A 148 -56.75 -3.37 9.71
N GLU A 149 -57.23 -4.44 10.38
CA GLU A 149 -57.75 -4.34 11.74
C GLU A 149 -56.63 -4.30 12.78
N THR A 150 -55.47 -4.85 12.48
CA THR A 150 -54.33 -4.92 13.41
C THR A 150 -53.13 -4.09 12.94
N TRP A 151 -53.10 -3.65 11.68
CA TRP A 151 -52.01 -2.88 11.08
C TRP A 151 -52.47 -1.59 10.42
N VAL A 152 -51.60 -0.59 10.43
CA VAL A 152 -51.79 0.71 9.76
C VAL A 152 -50.76 0.86 8.63
N LYS A 153 -51.24 1.14 7.42
CA LYS A 153 -50.38 1.45 6.27
C LYS A 153 -49.93 2.91 6.34
N MET A 154 -48.64 3.11 6.63
CA MET A 154 -48.02 4.43 6.76
C MET A 154 -47.52 4.98 5.42
N VAL A 155 -46.95 4.12 4.57
CA VAL A 155 -46.44 4.49 3.25
C VAL A 155 -47.01 3.54 2.20
N GLY A 156 -47.75 4.09 1.24
CA GLY A 156 -48.40 3.35 0.15
C GLY A 156 -48.38 4.12 -1.17
N GLU A 157 -49.28 3.75 -2.08
CA GLU A 157 -49.33 4.27 -3.46
C GLU A 157 -49.48 5.81 -3.55
N GLY A 158 -50.14 6.43 -2.56
CA GLY A 158 -50.23 7.89 -2.49
C GLY A 158 -48.86 8.59 -2.40
N THR A 159 -47.91 7.96 -1.71
CA THR A 159 -46.55 8.47 -1.52
C THR A 159 -45.59 7.98 -2.60
N LEU A 160 -45.68 6.71 -2.99
CA LEU A 160 -44.74 6.05 -3.91
C LEU A 160 -45.15 6.12 -5.38
N GLY A 161 -46.39 6.53 -5.68
CA GLY A 161 -46.97 6.36 -7.00
C GLY A 161 -47.50 4.93 -7.23
N PRO A 162 -47.91 4.59 -8.46
CA PRO A 162 -48.36 3.25 -8.79
C PRO A 162 -47.17 2.28 -8.63
N VAL A 163 -47.26 1.44 -7.60
CA VAL A 163 -46.22 0.46 -7.24
C VAL A 163 -46.83 -0.94 -7.16
N ALA A 164 -46.07 -1.95 -7.59
CA ALA A 164 -46.49 -3.35 -7.52
C ALA A 164 -46.80 -3.78 -6.07
N ASP A 165 -47.52 -4.89 -5.94
CA ASP A 165 -47.78 -5.53 -4.65
C ASP A 165 -47.15 -6.93 -4.66
N PRO A 166 -46.16 -7.25 -3.80
CA PRO A 166 -45.54 -6.40 -2.78
C PRO A 166 -44.45 -5.47 -3.33
N ASP A 167 -44.34 -4.26 -2.76
CA ASP A 167 -43.22 -3.33 -3.02
C ASP A 167 -42.43 -3.11 -1.71
N PRO A 168 -41.10 -3.31 -1.72
CA PRO A 168 -40.26 -3.21 -0.52
C PRO A 168 -40.16 -1.79 0.05
N ARG A 169 -40.72 -0.77 -0.60
CA ARG A 169 -40.76 0.61 -0.08
C ARG A 169 -42.02 0.91 0.71
N ARG A 170 -43.04 0.03 0.65
CA ARG A 170 -44.26 0.14 1.47
C ARG A 170 -43.90 -0.03 2.94
N VAL A 171 -44.64 0.68 3.80
CA VAL A 171 -44.45 0.61 5.25
C VAL A 171 -45.80 0.41 5.90
N SER A 172 -45.95 -0.72 6.60
CA SER A 172 -47.04 -1.00 7.53
C SER A 172 -46.49 -1.09 8.95
N VAL A 173 -47.30 -0.74 9.95
CA VAL A 173 -46.93 -0.82 11.37
C VAL A 173 -48.08 -1.37 12.21
N PRO A 174 -47.81 -2.01 13.35
CA PRO A 174 -48.86 -2.45 14.27
C PRO A 174 -49.71 -1.27 14.78
N LYS A 175 -51.02 -1.47 14.84
CA LYS A 175 -51.98 -0.54 15.43
C LYS A 175 -52.03 -0.74 16.94
N VAL A 176 -51.74 0.30 17.71
CA VAL A 176 -51.81 0.25 19.18
C VAL A 176 -53.07 0.98 19.65
N ASP A 177 -53.96 0.25 20.31
CA ASP A 177 -55.22 0.79 20.81
C ASP A 177 -55.03 1.56 22.12
N LEU A 178 -55.70 2.70 22.23
CA LEU A 178 -55.78 3.54 23.41
C LEU A 178 -57.12 3.30 24.10
N SER A 179 -57.07 2.98 25.39
CA SER A 179 -58.26 2.84 26.22
C SER A 179 -58.19 3.71 27.45
N GLU A 180 -59.33 4.28 27.82
CA GLU A 180 -59.54 5.04 29.06
C GLU A 180 -60.69 4.36 29.81
N GLU A 181 -60.44 3.94 31.06
CA GLU A 181 -61.40 3.18 31.88
C GLU A 181 -62.02 1.96 31.16
N GLY A 182 -61.25 1.31 30.27
CA GLY A 182 -61.69 0.14 29.50
C GLY A 182 -62.56 0.46 28.28
N ARG A 183 -62.76 1.73 27.93
CA ARG A 183 -63.43 2.15 26.68
C ARG A 183 -62.38 2.50 25.61
N PRO A 184 -62.56 2.08 24.35
CA PRO A 184 -61.66 2.46 23.27
C PRO A 184 -61.83 3.95 22.96
N VAL A 185 -60.75 4.72 23.12
CA VAL A 185 -60.71 6.18 22.88
C VAL A 185 -60.07 6.51 21.52
N GLY A 186 -59.27 5.58 20.99
CA GLY A 186 -58.68 5.69 19.66
C GLY A 186 -57.53 4.70 19.50
N SER A 187 -56.71 4.90 18.48
CA SER A 187 -55.50 4.12 18.26
C SER A 187 -54.42 4.98 17.63
N TYR A 188 -53.19 4.50 17.68
CA TYR A 188 -52.05 5.14 17.05
C TYR A 188 -51.11 4.14 16.39
N GLY A 189 -50.29 4.64 15.47
CA GLY A 189 -49.21 3.90 14.85
C GLY A 189 -48.10 4.86 14.44
N TYR A 190 -46.84 4.41 14.54
CA TYR A 190 -45.70 5.20 14.11
C TYR A 190 -44.59 4.30 13.54
N TRP A 191 -43.77 4.92 12.70
CA TRP A 191 -42.54 4.34 12.16
C TRP A 191 -41.47 5.41 12.16
N VAL A 192 -40.24 5.04 12.54
CA VAL A 192 -39.07 5.89 12.38
C VAL A 192 -38.22 5.35 11.24
N GLY A 193 -37.97 6.20 10.23
CA GLY A 193 -37.07 5.91 9.13
C GLY A 193 -35.66 6.43 9.38
N ASP A 194 -34.65 5.69 8.94
CA ASP A 194 -33.25 6.10 9.02
C ASP A 194 -32.91 7.05 7.86
N LEU A 195 -32.41 8.24 8.19
CA LEU A 195 -31.92 9.21 7.20
C LEU A 195 -30.43 9.02 6.89
N GLY A 196 -29.69 8.34 7.77
CA GLY A 196 -28.26 8.05 7.62
C GLY A 196 -27.97 7.05 6.49
N THR A 197 -28.96 6.27 6.08
CA THR A 197 -28.86 5.34 4.93
C THR A 197 -29.32 5.94 3.60
N ARG A 198 -29.80 7.20 3.61
CA ARG A 198 -30.29 7.88 2.42
C ARG A 198 -29.24 8.79 1.82
N ALA A 199 -29.24 8.89 0.50
CA ALA A 199 -28.37 9.79 -0.25
C ALA A 199 -28.81 11.26 -0.04
N ASN A 200 -27.94 12.08 0.55
CA ASN A 200 -28.23 13.50 0.73
C ASN A 200 -27.94 14.29 -0.55
N VAL A 201 -29.00 14.69 -1.28
CA VAL A 201 -28.89 15.42 -2.55
C VAL A 201 -28.78 16.94 -2.38
N ALA A 202 -28.84 17.44 -1.14
CA ALA A 202 -28.69 18.86 -0.83
C ALA A 202 -27.25 19.28 -0.51
N VAL A 203 -26.31 18.32 -0.47
CA VAL A 203 -24.88 18.60 -0.24
C VAL A 203 -24.36 19.46 -1.39
N ARG A 204 -23.68 20.55 -1.04
CA ARG A 204 -23.05 21.45 -2.01
C ARG A 204 -21.70 20.87 -2.42
N ASP A 205 -21.47 20.80 -3.72
CA ASP A 205 -20.12 20.61 -4.25
C ASP A 205 -19.40 21.97 -4.30
N GLU A 206 -18.40 22.14 -3.43
CA GLU A 206 -17.57 23.36 -3.37
C GLU A 206 -16.65 23.53 -4.58
N TRP A 207 -16.51 22.51 -5.42
CA TRP A 207 -15.64 22.52 -6.61
C TRP A 207 -16.41 22.71 -7.92
N THR A 208 -17.74 22.66 -7.89
CA THR A 208 -18.59 22.90 -9.07
C THR A 208 -18.26 24.26 -9.69
N GLY A 209 -17.85 24.25 -10.96
CA GLY A 209 -17.57 25.47 -11.74
C GLY A 209 -16.20 26.11 -11.49
N LYS A 210 -15.35 25.55 -10.60
CA LYS A 210 -13.95 26.00 -10.45
C LYS A 210 -13.08 25.45 -11.60
N PRO A 211 -12.18 26.25 -12.18
CA PRO A 211 -11.25 25.79 -13.22
C PRO A 211 -10.14 24.92 -12.63
N GLY A 212 -9.64 23.93 -13.39
CA GLY A 212 -8.47 23.10 -13.05
C GLY A 212 -8.75 21.60 -12.98
N SER A 213 -7.70 20.78 -13.11
CA SER A 213 -7.81 19.31 -12.97
C SER A 213 -8.23 18.88 -11.56
N GLU A 214 -7.89 19.69 -10.56
CA GLU A 214 -8.24 19.52 -9.15
C GLU A 214 -9.76 19.50 -8.92
N ALA A 215 -10.51 20.38 -9.59
CA ALA A 215 -11.96 20.46 -9.48
C ALA A 215 -12.68 19.21 -10.05
N ALA A 216 -11.99 18.41 -10.88
CA ALA A 216 -12.51 17.12 -11.35
C ALA A 216 -12.15 15.95 -10.43
N VAL A 217 -11.06 16.06 -9.67
CA VAL A 217 -10.50 14.96 -8.87
C VAL A 217 -10.94 15.02 -7.41
N TYR A 218 -10.95 16.21 -6.78
CA TYR A 218 -11.32 16.35 -5.37
C TYR A 218 -12.75 15.91 -5.03
N PRO A 219 -13.77 16.16 -5.87
CA PRO A 219 -15.10 15.61 -5.64
C PRO A 219 -15.14 14.08 -5.69
N MET A 220 -14.24 13.43 -6.44
CA MET A 220 -14.13 11.97 -6.48
C MET A 220 -13.43 11.40 -5.24
N MET A 221 -12.57 12.19 -4.59
CA MET A 221 -11.90 11.84 -3.34
C MET A 221 -12.76 12.09 -2.09
N ALA A 222 -13.78 12.95 -2.21
CA ALA A 222 -14.71 13.25 -1.14
C ALA A 222 -15.98 12.40 -1.28
N SER A 223 -16.04 11.28 -0.55
CA SER A 223 -17.19 10.36 -0.53
C SER A 223 -18.51 10.95 0.00
N GLN A 224 -18.55 12.25 0.28
CA GLN A 224 -19.70 12.92 0.91
C GLN A 224 -20.69 13.49 -0.09
N ASP A 225 -20.35 13.61 -1.38
CA ASP A 225 -21.28 14.10 -2.39
C ASP A 225 -21.97 12.96 -3.15
N VAL A 226 -23.26 13.15 -3.40
CA VAL A 226 -24.10 12.24 -4.19
C VAL A 226 -24.15 12.76 -5.62
N ASN A 227 -23.81 11.91 -6.59
CA ASN A 227 -23.94 12.27 -7.99
C ASN A 227 -25.40 12.18 -8.47
N ALA A 228 -26.19 13.20 -8.13
CA ALA A 228 -27.60 13.30 -8.51
C ALA A 228 -27.85 13.25 -10.04
N PRO A 229 -27.00 13.83 -10.92
CA PRO A 229 -27.12 13.64 -12.37
C PRO A 229 -27.09 12.17 -12.81
N ILE A 230 -26.20 11.35 -12.25
CA ILE A 230 -26.14 9.91 -12.56
C ILE A 230 -27.42 9.21 -12.12
N MET A 231 -27.96 9.54 -10.94
CA MET A 231 -29.20 8.96 -10.44
C MET A 231 -30.41 9.32 -11.32
N ASP A 232 -30.42 10.52 -11.91
CA ASP A 232 -31.48 11.00 -12.78
C ASP A 232 -31.32 10.60 -14.26
N ALA A 233 -30.19 10.01 -14.65
CA ALA A 233 -29.93 9.60 -16.03
C ALA A 233 -31.02 8.64 -16.58
N GLY A 234 -31.56 7.77 -15.73
CA GLY A 234 -32.67 6.85 -16.06
C GLY A 234 -34.06 7.50 -16.10
N TRP A 235 -34.18 8.77 -15.71
CA TRP A 235 -35.44 9.50 -15.54
C TRP A 235 -35.54 10.73 -16.46
N GLY A 236 -34.66 10.79 -17.46
CA GLY A 236 -34.64 11.84 -18.48
C GLY A 236 -33.55 12.90 -18.30
N GLY A 237 -32.65 12.75 -17.30
CA GLY A 237 -31.45 13.61 -17.16
C GLY A 237 -31.78 15.10 -17.02
N ARG A 238 -32.84 15.42 -16.30
CA ARG A 238 -33.35 16.75 -16.00
C ARG A 238 -32.53 17.45 -14.91
N TRP A 239 -31.84 16.69 -14.06
CA TRP A 239 -30.99 17.23 -13.01
C TRP A 239 -29.74 17.89 -13.61
N ASP A 240 -29.64 19.20 -13.43
CA ASP A 240 -28.53 20.02 -13.91
C ASP A 240 -27.91 20.79 -12.75
N ASP A 241 -26.71 20.39 -12.32
CA ASP A 241 -25.99 21.00 -11.20
C ASP A 241 -25.61 22.47 -11.44
N LYS A 242 -25.65 22.95 -12.70
CA LYS A 242 -25.46 24.38 -12.99
C LYS A 242 -26.72 25.21 -12.73
N LYS A 243 -27.89 24.58 -12.67
CA LYS A 243 -29.20 25.24 -12.49
C LYS A 243 -29.82 24.97 -11.13
N VAL A 244 -29.57 23.79 -10.58
CA VAL A 244 -30.07 23.37 -9.26
C VAL A 244 -29.07 23.83 -8.20
N ASP A 245 -29.40 24.90 -7.49
CA ASP A 245 -28.67 25.27 -6.27
C ASP A 245 -29.03 24.29 -5.16
N ARG A 246 -28.23 23.23 -5.01
CA ARG A 246 -28.44 22.14 -4.05
C ARG A 246 -28.60 22.65 -2.62
N GLY A 247 -27.93 23.75 -2.26
CA GLY A 247 -28.05 24.35 -0.92
C GLY A 247 -29.35 25.10 -0.66
N LYS A 248 -30.24 25.24 -1.65
CA LYS A 248 -31.60 25.77 -1.49
C LYS A 248 -32.66 24.67 -1.31
N LEU A 249 -32.28 23.40 -1.41
CA LEU A 249 -33.18 22.26 -1.17
C LEU A 249 -33.37 22.07 0.34
N ALA A 250 -34.34 22.79 0.90
CA ALA A 250 -34.71 22.69 2.32
C ALA A 250 -35.64 21.50 2.61
N SER A 251 -36.38 21.01 1.61
CA SER A 251 -37.24 19.83 1.76
C SER A 251 -37.28 18.96 0.51
N ILE A 252 -37.57 17.66 0.71
CA ILE A 252 -37.70 16.67 -0.35
C ILE A 252 -38.76 17.08 -1.40
N ALA A 253 -39.81 17.82 -1.00
CA ALA A 253 -40.84 18.30 -1.93
C ALA A 253 -40.31 19.33 -2.95
N GLN A 254 -39.25 20.08 -2.61
CA GLN A 254 -38.65 21.06 -3.54
C GLN A 254 -37.88 20.39 -4.67
N ILE A 255 -37.53 19.11 -4.53
CA ILE A 255 -36.93 18.32 -5.61
C ILE A 255 -37.87 18.22 -6.82
N ASP A 256 -39.19 18.29 -6.60
CA ASP A 256 -40.19 18.28 -7.67
C ASP A 256 -39.98 19.47 -8.64
N LEU A 257 -39.37 20.57 -8.20
CA LEU A 257 -39.05 21.72 -9.05
C LEU A 257 -37.82 21.49 -9.94
N ALA A 258 -36.92 20.58 -9.54
CA ALA A 258 -35.69 20.29 -10.27
C ALA A 258 -35.90 19.17 -11.31
N VAL A 259 -36.50 18.05 -10.91
CA VAL A 259 -36.60 16.83 -11.74
C VAL A 259 -38.03 16.32 -11.95
N GLY A 260 -38.97 16.76 -11.11
CA GLY A 260 -40.38 16.37 -11.17
C GLY A 260 -40.78 15.29 -10.16
N LYS A 261 -42.10 15.08 -10.03
CA LYS A 261 -42.72 14.24 -9.00
C LYS A 261 -42.38 12.75 -9.13
N ASP A 262 -42.23 12.25 -10.36
CA ASP A 262 -42.05 10.82 -10.61
C ASP A 262 -40.70 10.33 -10.04
N TRP A 263 -39.65 11.12 -10.22
CA TRP A 263 -38.33 10.86 -9.65
C TRP A 263 -38.37 10.81 -8.12
N ARG A 264 -38.98 11.83 -7.49
CA ARG A 264 -39.09 11.91 -6.02
C ARG A 264 -39.88 10.74 -5.45
N LYS A 265 -40.97 10.35 -6.10
CA LYS A 265 -41.82 9.21 -5.68
C LYS A 265 -41.07 7.88 -5.80
N ALA A 266 -40.32 7.70 -6.89
CA ALA A 266 -39.55 6.49 -7.12
C ALA A 266 -38.41 6.30 -6.10
N LEU A 267 -37.70 7.38 -5.77
CA LEU A 267 -36.54 7.34 -4.87
C LEU A 267 -36.86 7.82 -3.45
N TRP A 268 -38.13 7.85 -3.05
CA TRP A 268 -38.57 8.45 -1.78
C TRP A 268 -37.84 7.88 -0.55
N GLN A 269 -37.53 6.59 -0.54
CA GLN A 269 -36.82 5.93 0.55
C GLN A 269 -35.29 6.04 0.42
N ASP A 270 -34.78 6.43 -0.75
CA ASP A 270 -33.36 6.39 -1.09
C ASP A 270 -32.67 7.75 -0.99
N VAL A 271 -33.42 8.86 -1.06
CA VAL A 271 -32.88 10.21 -1.03
C VAL A 271 -33.40 11.04 0.15
N THR A 272 -32.60 12.01 0.57
CA THR A 272 -32.95 13.02 1.57
C THR A 272 -32.36 14.37 1.20
N THR A 273 -32.94 15.45 1.72
CA THR A 273 -32.33 16.80 1.70
C THR A 273 -31.70 17.16 3.04
N TRP A 274 -31.81 16.27 4.03
CA TRP A 274 -31.32 16.47 5.38
C TRP A 274 -30.71 15.18 5.92
N SER A 275 -29.43 15.24 6.27
CA SER A 275 -28.75 14.20 7.02
C SER A 275 -27.76 14.89 7.95
N GLN A 276 -28.05 14.87 9.25
CA GLN A 276 -27.16 15.38 10.28
C GLN A 276 -26.87 14.24 11.25
N GLY A 277 -25.60 14.11 11.59
CA GLY A 277 -25.13 13.15 12.58
C GLY A 277 -24.17 13.83 13.52
N VAL A 278 -24.22 13.42 14.78
CA VAL A 278 -23.12 13.69 15.71
C VAL A 278 -21.95 12.83 15.25
N LEU A 279 -20.76 13.41 15.19
CA LEU A 279 -19.54 12.66 14.89
C LEU A 279 -19.15 11.82 16.11
N SER A 280 -19.95 10.82 16.48
CA SER A 280 -19.65 9.90 17.58
C SER A 280 -18.81 8.72 17.11
N ASP A 281 -18.00 8.18 18.01
CA ASP A 281 -17.33 6.90 17.83
C ASP A 281 -18.30 5.79 18.23
N ALA A 282 -18.98 5.21 17.24
CA ALA A 282 -19.95 4.14 17.50
C ALA A 282 -19.31 2.90 18.13
N ARG A 283 -17.99 2.71 18.03
CA ARG A 283 -17.29 1.52 18.56
C ARG A 283 -16.91 1.71 20.02
N GLU A 284 -16.22 2.79 20.34
CA GLU A 284 -15.67 3.03 21.69
C GLU A 284 -16.51 4.03 22.50
N GLY A 285 -17.40 4.80 21.88
CA GLY A 285 -18.19 5.86 22.49
C GLY A 285 -17.47 7.21 22.51
N GLY A 286 -18.21 8.30 22.75
CA GLY A 286 -17.70 9.67 22.74
C GLY A 286 -17.64 10.29 21.35
N LEU A 287 -17.18 11.55 21.28
CA LEU A 287 -17.05 12.29 20.03
C LEU A 287 -15.72 11.99 19.32
N LYS A 288 -15.77 11.81 18.00
CA LYS A 288 -14.60 11.81 17.13
C LYS A 288 -13.87 13.13 17.27
N LYS A 289 -12.54 13.06 17.34
CA LYS A 289 -11.69 14.22 17.54
C LYS A 289 -11.29 14.83 16.20
N ASN A 290 -11.26 16.16 16.15
CA ASN A 290 -10.76 16.90 15.00
C ASN A 290 -9.23 16.94 15.03
N LEU A 291 -8.59 16.44 13.97
CA LEU A 291 -7.13 16.42 13.84
C LEU A 291 -6.54 17.75 13.36
N THR A 292 -7.33 18.65 12.76
CA THR A 292 -6.84 19.93 12.21
C THR A 292 -6.07 20.74 13.25
N LEU A 293 -6.58 20.85 14.48
CA LEU A 293 -5.90 21.56 15.57
C LEU A 293 -4.52 20.97 15.87
N TYR A 294 -4.38 19.65 15.82
CA TYR A 294 -3.09 18.99 16.05
C TYR A 294 -2.15 19.17 14.85
N LEU A 295 -2.66 19.00 13.63
CA LEU A 295 -1.87 19.12 12.40
C LEU A 295 -1.29 20.54 12.25
N ASP A 296 -2.07 21.55 12.61
CA ASP A 296 -1.67 22.96 12.58
C ASP A 296 -0.86 23.40 13.81
N SER A 297 -0.85 22.62 14.90
CA SER A 297 -0.14 22.99 16.13
C SER A 297 1.38 23.03 15.95
N THR A 298 2.03 24.09 16.41
CA THR A 298 3.50 24.20 16.37
C THR A 298 4.20 23.38 17.45
N SER A 299 3.50 23.02 18.54
CA SER A 299 4.06 22.45 19.78
C SER A 299 4.05 20.92 19.88
N GLY A 300 3.61 20.17 18.85
CA GLY A 300 3.63 18.70 18.89
C GLY A 300 2.62 18.07 19.85
N SER A 301 1.71 18.89 20.35
CA SER A 301 0.63 18.55 21.26
C SER A 301 -0.46 19.62 21.14
N SER A 302 -1.73 19.23 21.22
CA SER A 302 -2.84 20.19 21.13
C SER A 302 -3.20 20.88 22.47
N GLY A 303 -2.33 20.78 23.49
CA GLY A 303 -2.39 21.65 24.69
C GLY A 303 -3.50 21.40 25.71
N SER A 304 -4.22 20.28 25.67
CA SER A 304 -5.24 19.89 26.68
C SER A 304 -4.99 18.48 27.22
N SER A 305 -5.62 18.11 28.34
CA SER A 305 -5.32 16.87 29.09
C SER A 305 -5.72 15.57 28.37
N ASP A 306 -6.43 15.63 27.24
CA ASP A 306 -6.84 14.48 26.43
C ASP A 306 -6.40 14.63 24.96
N THR A 307 -5.23 15.23 24.75
CA THR A 307 -4.69 15.52 23.42
C THR A 307 -3.79 14.45 22.86
N ILE A 308 -3.82 14.37 21.52
CA ILE A 308 -2.86 13.64 20.71
C ILE A 308 -1.51 14.34 20.80
N ALA A 309 -0.46 13.56 21.00
CA ALA A 309 0.92 14.01 21.00
C ALA A 309 1.72 13.37 19.85
N ASP A 310 2.82 13.99 19.47
CA ASP A 310 3.76 13.48 18.46
C ASP A 310 4.23 12.04 18.70
N THR A 311 4.36 11.63 19.96
CA THR A 311 4.82 10.30 20.36
C THR A 311 3.71 9.24 20.36
N ASP A 312 2.44 9.66 20.22
CA ASP A 312 1.31 8.74 20.17
C ASP A 312 1.35 7.89 18.89
N ARG A 313 0.89 6.65 18.99
CA ARG A 313 0.86 5.69 17.88
C ARG A 313 -0.44 5.78 17.08
N LEU A 314 -0.33 5.68 15.75
CA LEU A 314 -1.47 5.61 14.83
C LEU A 314 -2.15 4.24 14.83
N VAL A 315 -1.40 3.18 15.16
CA VAL A 315 -1.89 1.80 15.17
C VAL A 315 -1.81 1.22 16.58
N GLY A 316 -2.93 0.68 17.04
CA GLY A 316 -3.07 0.15 18.41
C GLY A 316 -3.42 1.25 19.41
N PRO A 317 -3.32 0.97 20.72
CA PRO A 317 -3.35 1.99 21.75
C PRO A 317 -2.36 3.11 21.43
N ARG A 318 -2.80 4.36 21.58
CA ARG A 318 -1.99 5.54 21.23
C ARG A 318 -0.80 5.70 22.19
N ASN A 319 -1.02 5.40 23.46
CA ASN A 319 -0.03 5.43 24.54
C ASN A 319 -0.42 4.48 25.69
N ALA A 320 0.43 4.41 26.72
CA ALA A 320 0.20 3.56 27.89
C ALA A 320 -1.12 3.84 28.62
N GLY A 321 -1.52 5.11 28.72
CA GLY A 321 -2.78 5.50 29.37
C GLY A 321 -3.99 4.97 28.59
N HIS A 322 -3.99 5.14 27.26
CA HIS A 322 -5.04 4.60 26.41
C HIS A 322 -5.05 3.06 26.40
N ALA A 323 -3.89 2.40 26.46
CA ALA A 323 -3.82 0.95 26.59
C ALA A 323 -4.49 0.47 27.89
N GLY A 324 -4.27 1.18 29.00
CA GLY A 324 -4.92 0.91 30.28
C GLY A 324 -6.45 1.03 30.20
N LEU A 325 -6.98 2.05 29.52
CA LEU A 325 -8.43 2.20 29.29
C LEU A 325 -9.03 1.04 28.50
N LEU A 326 -8.26 0.46 27.59
CA LEU A 326 -8.69 -0.68 26.78
C LEU A 326 -8.42 -2.04 27.45
N GLY A 327 -7.82 -2.06 28.65
CA GLY A 327 -7.38 -3.29 29.32
C GLY A 327 -6.30 -4.05 28.54
N GLN A 328 -5.48 -3.35 27.75
CA GLN A 328 -4.45 -3.92 26.88
C GLN A 328 -3.04 -3.73 27.48
N ASP A 329 -2.17 -4.72 27.27
CA ASP A 329 -0.76 -4.63 27.66
C ASP A 329 0.02 -3.71 26.71
N TRP A 330 0.47 -2.57 27.22
CA TRP A 330 1.36 -1.65 26.51
C TRP A 330 2.81 -2.13 26.46
N GLY A 331 3.28 -2.82 27.49
CA GLY A 331 4.67 -3.21 27.66
C GLY A 331 5.10 -4.27 26.63
N GLY A 332 4.24 -5.25 26.39
CA GLY A 332 4.45 -6.33 25.41
C GLY A 332 4.01 -6.01 23.98
N GLY A 333 3.37 -4.86 23.73
CA GLY A 333 2.85 -4.49 22.41
C GLY A 333 3.94 -4.22 21.38
N ARG A 334 3.89 -4.89 20.22
CA ARG A 334 4.87 -4.70 19.12
C ARG A 334 4.77 -3.30 18.48
N TYR A 335 3.56 -2.77 18.39
CA TYR A 335 3.25 -1.46 17.81
C TYR A 335 3.92 -0.29 18.54
N LYS A 336 4.23 -0.41 19.85
CA LYS A 336 5.01 0.59 20.58
C LYS A 336 6.33 0.94 19.87
N ASN A 337 6.93 -0.03 19.19
CA ASN A 337 8.22 0.11 18.52
C ASN A 337 8.09 0.38 17.02
N SER A 338 7.14 -0.26 16.35
CA SER A 338 7.05 -0.25 14.88
C SER A 338 5.90 0.57 14.30
N ALA A 339 4.91 0.96 15.11
CA ALA A 339 3.79 1.72 14.56
C ALA A 339 4.21 3.16 14.24
N PRO A 340 3.77 3.68 13.09
CA PRO A 340 3.80 5.10 12.81
C PRO A 340 3.28 5.93 13.99
N ASN A 341 3.92 7.06 14.24
CA ASN A 341 3.45 8.00 15.24
C ASN A 341 2.70 9.17 14.58
N PHE A 342 2.00 9.95 15.39
CA PHE A 342 1.30 11.14 14.92
C PHE A 342 2.26 12.23 14.39
N ALA A 343 3.52 12.28 14.87
CA ALA A 343 4.54 13.18 14.32
C ALA A 343 4.76 12.93 12.82
N MET A 344 4.87 11.67 12.41
CA MET A 344 5.07 11.27 11.02
C MET A 344 3.87 11.66 10.14
N LEU A 345 2.65 11.51 10.66
CA LEU A 345 1.44 11.99 9.98
C LEU A 345 1.46 13.51 9.81
N ARG A 346 1.82 14.24 10.86
CA ARG A 346 1.89 15.70 10.83
C ARG A 346 2.98 16.21 9.89
N ASP A 347 4.16 15.59 9.89
CA ASP A 347 5.23 15.91 8.95
C ASP A 347 4.80 15.64 7.50
N TRP A 348 4.12 14.51 7.24
CA TRP A 348 3.58 14.20 5.91
C TRP A 348 2.56 15.25 5.43
N VAL A 349 1.62 15.68 6.29
CA VAL A 349 0.64 16.73 5.94
C VAL A 349 1.35 18.05 5.63
N ARG A 350 2.39 18.39 6.40
CA ARG A 350 3.19 19.62 6.20
C ARG A 350 4.07 19.60 4.97
N GLN A 351 4.32 18.45 4.38
CA GLN A 351 5.06 18.34 3.12
C GLN A 351 4.22 18.79 1.92
N GLY A 352 2.89 18.76 2.00
CA GLY A 352 2.00 19.12 0.89
C GLY A 352 2.39 20.43 0.18
N PRO A 353 2.58 21.55 0.90
CA PRO A 353 3.04 22.81 0.32
C PRO A 353 4.41 22.73 -0.37
N GLU A 354 5.35 21.95 0.15
CA GLU A 354 6.70 21.80 -0.40
C GLU A 354 6.70 20.95 -1.69
N LEU A 355 5.76 20.01 -1.81
CA LEU A 355 5.60 19.16 -2.99
C LEU A 355 5.05 19.92 -4.22
N ASN A 356 4.51 21.12 -4.03
CA ASN A 356 4.09 22.00 -5.14
C ASN A 356 5.27 22.75 -5.80
N ALA A 357 6.50 22.56 -5.32
CA ALA A 357 7.68 23.17 -5.90
C ALA A 357 8.10 22.50 -7.23
N ASN A 358 8.64 23.29 -8.15
CA ASN A 358 9.15 22.79 -9.44
C ASN A 358 10.31 21.79 -9.30
N ARG A 359 10.97 21.74 -8.15
CA ARG A 359 12.04 20.80 -7.81
C ARG A 359 12.01 20.53 -6.32
N VAL A 360 11.97 19.26 -5.93
CA VAL A 360 11.85 18.87 -4.53
C VAL A 360 13.14 18.16 -4.10
N PRO A 361 13.88 18.68 -3.11
CA PRO A 361 15.05 17.99 -2.59
C PRO A 361 14.64 16.66 -1.94
N VAL A 362 15.42 15.62 -2.18
CA VAL A 362 15.23 14.33 -1.52
C VAL A 362 15.33 14.51 0.01
N ARG A 363 14.32 14.00 0.73
CA ARG A 363 14.35 13.91 2.20
C ARG A 363 14.87 12.54 2.59
N LEU A 364 16.12 12.51 3.05
CA LEU A 364 16.78 11.29 3.48
C LEU A 364 16.16 10.76 4.77
N PRO A 365 16.15 9.44 4.98
CA PRO A 365 15.58 8.87 6.20
C PRO A 365 16.42 9.22 7.43
N GLU A 366 15.75 9.37 8.58
CA GLU A 366 16.43 9.54 9.87
C GLU A 366 17.39 8.36 10.14
N SER A 367 18.67 8.65 10.36
CA SER A 367 19.69 7.66 10.73
C SER A 367 19.83 7.53 12.24
N THR A 368 20.18 6.33 12.73
CA THR A 368 20.53 6.10 14.14
C THR A 368 21.97 5.62 14.28
N SER A 369 22.65 6.02 15.36
CA SER A 369 24.00 5.56 15.70
C SER A 369 24.02 4.30 16.57
N GLN A 370 22.85 3.76 16.97
CA GLN A 370 22.74 2.63 17.90
C GLN A 370 23.39 1.32 17.41
N SER A 371 23.78 1.20 16.13
CA SER A 371 24.54 0.04 15.64
C SER A 371 26.05 0.13 15.91
N GLY A 372 26.57 1.29 16.33
CA GLY A 372 28.00 1.55 16.50
C GLY A 372 28.66 0.77 17.64
N ASP A 373 27.91 0.29 18.63
CA ASP A 373 28.46 -0.40 19.81
C ASP A 373 28.80 -1.88 19.58
N LEU A 374 28.32 -2.49 18.49
CA LEU A 374 28.60 -3.89 18.19
C LEU A 374 29.94 -4.04 17.45
N SER A 375 31.08 -3.81 18.13
CA SER A 375 32.47 -4.18 17.74
C SER A 375 33.22 -3.33 16.69
N ALA A 376 33.63 -2.13 17.10
CA ALA A 376 34.66 -1.35 16.41
C ALA A 376 35.92 -2.20 16.10
N GLY A 377 36.26 -2.36 14.81
CA GLY A 377 37.61 -2.72 14.37
C GLY A 377 37.85 -4.13 13.81
N ARG A 378 36.90 -5.07 13.87
CA ARG A 378 37.08 -6.43 13.29
C ARG A 378 36.01 -6.91 12.30
N SER A 379 34.88 -6.22 12.19
CA SER A 379 33.76 -6.63 11.33
C SER A 379 33.45 -5.56 10.29
N ALA A 380 33.19 -5.95 9.03
CA ALA A 380 32.68 -5.03 8.01
C ALA A 380 31.16 -4.89 8.19
N PHE A 381 30.74 -3.97 9.07
CA PHE A 381 29.32 -3.70 9.30
C PHE A 381 28.63 -3.24 8.02
N ALA A 382 29.38 -2.62 7.11
CA ALA A 382 28.88 -1.89 5.94
C ALA A 382 27.95 -0.73 6.27
N ASN A 383 27.53 -0.58 7.53
CA ASN A 383 26.59 0.44 7.96
C ASN A 383 26.58 0.76 9.46
N SER A 384 27.33 1.79 9.85
CA SER A 384 27.37 2.37 11.19
C SER A 384 26.34 3.49 11.41
N ALA A 385 25.64 3.93 10.35
CA ALA A 385 24.55 4.90 10.39
C ALA A 385 23.29 4.38 9.66
N PRO A 386 22.70 3.26 10.11
CA PRO A 386 21.49 2.70 9.51
C PRO A 386 20.27 3.60 9.69
N VAL A 387 19.26 3.39 8.86
CA VAL A 387 17.98 4.06 9.00
C VAL A 387 17.29 3.60 10.28
N GLN A 388 16.76 4.55 11.03
CA GLN A 388 16.04 4.32 12.26
C GLN A 388 14.72 3.60 11.99
N LEU A 389 14.56 2.37 12.50
CA LEU A 389 13.31 1.61 12.35
C LEU A 389 12.26 1.94 13.42
N LYS A 390 12.70 2.41 14.60
CA LYS A 390 11.84 2.62 15.76
C LYS A 390 11.56 4.10 15.98
N GLY A 391 10.29 4.45 16.15
CA GLY A 391 9.91 5.80 16.53
C GLY A 391 10.21 6.89 15.50
N LYS A 392 10.23 6.55 14.21
CA LYS A 392 10.36 7.53 13.12
C LYS A 392 9.32 8.64 13.27
N SER A 393 9.76 9.89 13.19
CA SER A 393 8.91 11.08 13.29
C SER A 393 8.74 11.83 11.98
N THR A 394 9.55 11.53 10.99
CA THR A 394 9.52 12.19 9.68
C THR A 394 9.24 11.18 8.58
N SER A 395 8.64 11.62 7.48
CA SER A 395 8.44 10.78 6.30
C SER A 395 9.56 10.99 5.29
N ASP A 396 10.07 9.88 4.78
CA ASP A 396 11.15 9.85 3.80
C ASP A 396 10.61 10.18 2.40
N LEU A 397 11.37 10.93 1.59
CA LEU A 397 11.03 11.25 0.20
C LEU A 397 12.27 11.03 -0.68
N GLN A 398 12.37 9.85 -1.30
CA GLN A 398 13.56 9.43 -2.03
C GLN A 398 13.23 8.51 -3.22
N PRO A 399 14.07 8.48 -4.27
CA PRO A 399 13.99 7.46 -5.32
C PRO A 399 14.14 6.04 -4.76
N ILE A 400 13.76 5.04 -5.56
CA ILE A 400 13.92 3.62 -5.25
C ILE A 400 15.16 3.07 -5.98
N LEU A 401 16.03 2.33 -5.29
CA LEU A 401 17.10 1.55 -5.90
C LEU A 401 16.50 0.32 -6.57
N VAL A 402 16.19 0.41 -7.87
CA VAL A 402 15.55 -0.68 -8.62
C VAL A 402 16.56 -1.77 -8.96
N GLU A 403 17.82 -1.41 -9.18
CA GLU A 403 18.83 -2.38 -9.56
C GLU A 403 20.22 -1.98 -9.10
N ALA A 404 20.96 -2.99 -8.67
CA ALA A 404 22.38 -2.94 -8.38
C ALA A 404 23.02 -4.24 -8.89
N SER A 405 23.46 -4.22 -10.15
CA SER A 405 24.09 -5.36 -10.81
C SER A 405 25.37 -4.95 -11.53
N ALA A 406 26.14 -5.93 -12.00
CA ALA A 406 27.30 -5.70 -12.82
C ALA A 406 27.58 -6.89 -13.73
N PHE A 407 28.15 -6.59 -14.90
CA PHE A 407 28.73 -7.61 -15.77
C PHE A 407 30.25 -7.63 -15.59
N SER A 408 30.85 -8.80 -15.86
CA SER A 408 32.30 -8.95 -15.86
C SER A 408 32.84 -9.70 -17.08
N LEU A 409 34.09 -9.42 -17.43
CA LEU A 409 34.83 -10.10 -18.48
C LEU A 409 36.32 -10.12 -18.12
N TYR A 410 37.01 -11.21 -18.45
CA TYR A 410 38.47 -11.29 -18.32
C TYR A 410 39.13 -11.14 -19.68
N SER A 411 40.29 -10.48 -19.74
CA SER A 411 41.10 -10.35 -20.96
C SER A 411 42.58 -10.53 -20.67
N THR A 412 43.32 -10.99 -21.68
CA THR A 412 44.77 -11.16 -21.59
C THR A 412 45.47 -10.13 -22.48
N PHE A 413 46.47 -9.46 -21.94
CA PHE A 413 47.29 -8.47 -22.64
C PHE A 413 48.71 -8.97 -22.78
N GLN A 414 49.37 -8.60 -23.87
CA GLN A 414 50.82 -8.71 -23.97
C GLN A 414 51.49 -7.54 -23.24
N ASN A 415 52.43 -7.87 -22.36
CA ASN A 415 53.24 -6.87 -21.67
C ASN A 415 54.35 -6.32 -22.58
N PRO A 416 54.83 -5.09 -22.33
CA PRO A 416 55.97 -4.54 -23.05
C PRO A 416 57.21 -5.43 -22.96
N VAL A 417 58.02 -5.44 -24.02
CA VAL A 417 59.29 -6.17 -24.08
C VAL A 417 60.19 -5.71 -22.92
N GLY A 418 60.74 -6.67 -22.16
CA GLY A 418 61.54 -6.40 -20.95
C GLY A 418 60.76 -6.44 -19.63
N SER A 419 59.44 -6.63 -19.67
CA SER A 419 58.64 -6.91 -18.47
C SER A 419 59.02 -8.27 -17.86
N LEU A 420 58.85 -8.41 -16.54
CA LEU A 420 59.16 -9.65 -15.81
C LEU A 420 58.42 -10.88 -16.37
N ARG A 421 57.20 -10.67 -16.88
CA ARG A 421 56.35 -11.71 -17.48
C ARG A 421 55.76 -11.21 -18.79
N ALA A 422 55.47 -12.14 -19.70
CA ALA A 422 55.05 -11.82 -21.07
C ALA A 422 53.59 -11.35 -21.19
N TYR A 423 52.70 -11.77 -20.30
CA TYR A 423 51.28 -11.48 -20.37
C TYR A 423 50.75 -10.88 -19.07
N SER A 424 49.65 -10.14 -19.13
CA SER A 424 48.89 -9.66 -17.97
C SER A 424 47.42 -10.03 -18.10
N LEU A 425 46.82 -10.48 -17.00
CA LEU A 425 45.38 -10.71 -16.92
C LEU A 425 44.69 -9.46 -16.35
N ARG A 426 43.59 -9.04 -16.97
CA ARG A 426 42.75 -7.92 -16.51
C ARG A 426 41.30 -8.38 -16.36
N LYS A 427 40.65 -7.96 -15.28
CA LYS A 427 39.20 -8.03 -15.15
C LYS A 427 38.58 -6.70 -15.53
N HIS A 428 37.55 -6.74 -16.36
CA HIS A 428 36.69 -5.63 -16.73
C HIS A 428 35.35 -5.78 -16.01
N PHE A 429 34.79 -4.65 -15.60
CA PHE A 429 33.62 -4.56 -14.77
C PHE A 429 32.71 -3.43 -15.27
N TRP A 430 31.44 -3.75 -15.52
CA TRP A 430 30.43 -2.82 -15.96
C TRP A 430 29.29 -2.77 -14.94
N PRO A 431 29.38 -1.88 -13.95
CA PRO A 431 28.32 -1.69 -12.97
C PRO A 431 27.10 -1.07 -13.65
N ARG A 432 25.93 -1.47 -13.15
CA ARG A 432 24.64 -0.91 -13.52
C ARG A 432 23.83 -0.67 -12.25
N VAL A 433 23.60 0.60 -11.97
CA VAL A 433 22.77 1.05 -10.86
C VAL A 433 21.55 1.75 -11.47
N VAL A 434 20.35 1.38 -11.03
CA VAL A 434 19.11 1.98 -11.56
C VAL A 434 18.32 2.61 -10.43
N LEU A 435 18.00 3.90 -10.59
CA LEU A 435 17.16 4.65 -9.66
C LEU A 435 15.86 5.04 -10.33
N TRP A 436 14.74 4.84 -9.64
CA TRP A 436 13.41 5.19 -10.12
C TRP A 436 12.74 6.20 -9.19
N ASN A 437 12.22 7.29 -9.77
CA ASN A 437 11.36 8.23 -9.09
C ASN A 437 9.87 7.82 -9.27
N PRO A 438 9.21 7.26 -8.24
CA PRO A 438 7.79 6.88 -8.32
C PRO A 438 6.83 8.07 -8.12
N TYR A 439 7.33 9.26 -7.80
CA TYR A 439 6.52 10.42 -7.46
C TYR A 439 6.17 11.25 -8.69
N ASN A 440 5.13 12.06 -8.58
CA ASN A 440 4.69 13.02 -9.59
C ASN A 440 5.51 14.34 -9.59
N VAL A 441 6.54 14.45 -8.75
CA VAL A 441 7.40 15.62 -8.60
C VAL A 441 8.85 15.31 -8.98
N PRO A 442 9.60 16.25 -9.57
CA PRO A 442 11.04 16.06 -9.83
C PRO A 442 11.82 16.01 -8.51
N LEU A 443 12.65 14.97 -8.33
CA LEU A 443 13.46 14.78 -7.12
C LEU A 443 14.91 15.19 -7.35
N GLU A 444 15.44 16.11 -6.54
CA GLU A 444 16.86 16.48 -6.55
C GLU A 444 17.66 15.57 -5.63
N LEU A 445 18.43 14.67 -6.23
CA LEU A 445 19.28 13.73 -5.54
C LEU A 445 20.68 14.34 -5.31
N PRO A 446 21.20 14.38 -4.08
CA PRO A 446 22.59 14.77 -3.82
C PRO A 446 23.59 13.69 -4.31
N PRO A 447 24.90 14.00 -4.38
CA PRO A 447 25.91 12.97 -4.62
C PRO A 447 25.75 11.80 -3.66
N SER A 448 25.83 10.58 -4.17
CA SER A 448 25.59 9.37 -3.39
C SER A 448 26.49 8.23 -3.83
N VAL A 449 26.59 7.18 -3.02
CA VAL A 449 27.43 6.01 -3.30
C VAL A 449 26.60 4.74 -3.10
N VAL A 450 26.71 3.83 -4.06
CA VAL A 450 26.11 2.49 -3.98
C VAL A 450 27.22 1.47 -3.82
N MET A 451 27.09 0.65 -2.77
CA MET A 451 27.88 -0.55 -2.58
C MET A 451 27.09 -1.75 -3.10
N ILE A 452 27.74 -2.58 -3.91
CA ILE A 452 27.22 -3.88 -4.36
C ILE A 452 28.14 -4.96 -3.79
N GLN A 453 27.57 -5.88 -3.02
CA GLN A 453 28.27 -7.06 -2.55
C GLN A 453 27.89 -8.28 -3.38
N ILE A 454 28.90 -8.81 -4.06
CA ILE A 454 28.88 -10.00 -4.90
C ILE A 454 30.02 -10.93 -4.46
N ASN A 455 30.29 -11.99 -5.21
CA ASN A 455 31.33 -12.94 -4.85
C ASN A 455 32.71 -12.28 -4.86
N GLY A 456 33.29 -12.11 -3.66
CA GLY A 456 34.63 -11.56 -3.49
C GLY A 456 35.77 -12.57 -3.58
N ARG A 457 35.45 -13.88 -3.61
CA ARG A 457 36.41 -14.97 -3.53
C ARG A 457 36.10 -15.99 -4.63
N SER A 458 36.40 -15.63 -5.86
CA SER A 458 36.10 -16.47 -7.03
C SER A 458 37.30 -17.35 -7.43
N THR A 459 37.02 -18.58 -7.81
CA THR A 459 38.00 -19.51 -8.40
C THR A 459 37.63 -19.79 -9.85
N LEU A 460 38.56 -19.53 -10.76
CA LEU A 460 38.43 -19.83 -12.18
C LEU A 460 39.33 -21.01 -12.55
N ARG A 461 38.78 -21.93 -13.33
CA ARG A 461 39.54 -22.89 -14.12
C ARG A 461 39.77 -22.28 -15.49
N VAL A 462 41.03 -22.10 -15.86
CA VAL A 462 41.44 -21.36 -17.05
C VAL A 462 42.28 -22.26 -17.95
N GLN A 463 41.95 -22.34 -19.24
CA GLN A 463 42.84 -22.94 -20.22
C GLN A 463 43.88 -21.91 -20.64
N ALA A 464 45.15 -22.30 -20.62
CA ALA A 464 46.25 -21.39 -20.88
C ALA A 464 47.35 -22.04 -21.73
N ARG A 465 48.08 -21.20 -22.46
CA ARG A 465 49.18 -21.61 -23.33
C ARG A 465 50.48 -20.95 -22.88
N SER A 466 51.54 -21.73 -22.66
CA SER A 466 52.86 -21.20 -22.33
C SER A 466 53.53 -20.50 -23.52
N LEU A 467 54.60 -19.74 -23.24
CA LEU A 467 55.48 -19.18 -24.27
C LEU A 467 56.09 -20.22 -25.21
N THR A 468 56.28 -21.45 -24.74
CA THR A 468 56.80 -22.59 -25.53
C THR A 468 55.71 -23.30 -26.33
N GLY A 469 54.47 -22.82 -26.28
CA GLY A 469 53.33 -23.35 -27.02
C GLY A 469 52.59 -24.50 -26.34
N ALA A 470 53.05 -24.97 -25.18
CA ALA A 470 52.39 -26.03 -24.41
C ALA A 470 51.06 -25.53 -23.83
N GLN A 471 50.00 -26.32 -24.00
CA GLN A 471 48.69 -26.03 -23.44
C GLN A 471 48.50 -26.75 -22.10
N GLY A 472 47.81 -26.11 -21.17
CA GLY A 472 47.49 -26.68 -19.87
C GLY A 472 46.33 -25.97 -19.20
N THR A 473 45.75 -26.64 -18.21
CA THR A 473 44.72 -26.06 -17.34
C THR A 473 45.38 -25.47 -16.10
N LEU A 474 45.03 -24.23 -15.79
CA LEU A 474 45.42 -23.52 -14.57
C LEU A 474 44.20 -23.28 -13.69
N VAL A 475 44.42 -23.22 -12.38
CA VAL A 475 43.42 -22.73 -11.42
C VAL A 475 43.88 -21.37 -10.94
N VAL A 476 43.04 -20.36 -11.13
CA VAL A 476 43.32 -18.99 -10.72
C VAL A 476 42.30 -18.58 -9.67
N GLN A 477 42.79 -18.17 -8.51
CA GLN A 477 41.97 -17.68 -7.40
C GLN A 477 42.08 -16.16 -7.33
N PHE A 478 40.95 -15.49 -7.25
CA PHE A 478 40.86 -14.04 -7.16
C PHE A 478 40.29 -13.62 -5.81
N LEU A 479 40.90 -12.59 -5.25
CA LEU A 479 40.25 -11.75 -4.25
C LEU A 479 39.78 -10.48 -4.95
N GLU A 480 38.50 -10.21 -4.84
CA GLU A 480 37.83 -9.16 -5.59
C GLU A 480 37.08 -8.22 -4.66
N GLY A 481 37.04 -6.92 -4.99
CA GLY A 481 36.43 -5.91 -4.12
C GLY A 481 37.17 -5.69 -2.79
N GLY A 482 36.68 -4.74 -1.99
CA GLY A 482 37.23 -4.45 -0.66
C GLY A 482 38.39 -3.46 -0.61
N ARG A 483 39.17 -3.51 0.49
CA ARG A 483 40.25 -2.54 0.73
C ARG A 483 41.38 -2.72 -0.30
N ALA A 484 42.05 -1.63 -0.63
CA ALA A 484 43.12 -1.65 -1.64
C ALA A 484 44.18 -2.74 -1.34
N ALA A 485 44.71 -3.32 -2.43
CA ALA A 485 45.64 -4.44 -2.44
C ALA A 485 46.79 -4.30 -1.43
N ARG A 486 46.85 -5.21 -0.47
CA ARG A 486 48.06 -5.52 0.29
C ARG A 486 48.81 -6.64 -0.44
N GLN A 487 50.13 -6.66 -0.36
CA GLN A 487 50.90 -7.81 -0.83
C GLN A 487 50.72 -8.97 0.16
N ILE A 488 50.64 -10.21 -0.33
CA ILE A 488 50.72 -11.39 0.53
C ILE A 488 52.18 -11.51 0.99
N PRO A 489 52.45 -11.49 2.31
CA PRO A 489 53.81 -11.65 2.80
C PRO A 489 54.46 -12.94 2.27
N PRO A 490 55.74 -12.92 1.85
CA PRO A 490 56.43 -14.12 1.40
C PRO A 490 56.31 -15.28 2.42
N GLY A 491 55.97 -16.48 1.96
CA GLY A 491 55.83 -17.67 2.82
C GLY A 491 54.47 -17.83 3.51
N THR A 492 53.51 -16.91 3.31
CA THR A 492 52.12 -17.09 3.79
C THR A 492 51.21 -17.67 2.69
N SER A 493 50.35 -18.62 3.06
CA SER A 493 49.38 -19.19 2.12
C SER A 493 48.29 -18.15 1.77
N PHE A 494 47.69 -18.25 0.58
CA PHE A 494 46.64 -17.31 0.14
C PHE A 494 45.48 -17.31 1.14
N LYS A 495 45.11 -18.50 1.62
CA LYS A 495 43.99 -18.73 2.55
C LYS A 495 44.26 -18.20 3.96
N ASP A 496 45.53 -18.14 4.36
CA ASP A 496 45.93 -17.65 5.68
C ASP A 496 46.25 -16.15 5.70
N SER A 497 46.27 -15.50 4.54
CA SER A 497 46.58 -14.08 4.40
C SER A 497 45.48 -13.16 4.97
N ASP A 498 45.88 -11.99 5.49
CA ASP A 498 44.97 -10.93 5.91
C ASP A 498 44.07 -10.42 4.77
N LEU A 499 44.53 -10.55 3.53
CA LEU A 499 43.78 -10.26 2.32
C LEU A 499 42.57 -11.19 2.19
N PHE A 500 42.79 -12.49 2.26
CA PHE A 500 41.71 -13.46 2.16
C PHE A 500 40.71 -13.34 3.31
N ARG A 501 41.18 -12.91 4.49
CA ARG A 501 40.36 -12.65 5.68
C ARG A 501 39.72 -11.25 5.70
N ASP A 502 39.92 -10.40 4.68
CA ASP A 502 39.33 -9.06 4.64
C ASP A 502 37.80 -9.17 4.63
N PRO A 503 37.10 -8.60 5.63
CA PRO A 503 35.64 -8.64 5.67
C PRO A 503 34.98 -7.78 4.59
N TYR A 504 35.73 -6.90 3.89
CA TYR A 504 35.22 -6.10 2.77
C TYR A 504 35.36 -6.79 1.40
N ALA A 505 35.93 -8.00 1.33
CA ALA A 505 36.01 -8.76 0.09
C ALA A 505 34.62 -8.95 -0.53
N GLY A 506 34.52 -8.72 -1.84
CA GLY A 506 33.29 -8.80 -2.63
C GLY A 506 32.47 -7.52 -2.66
N MET A 507 32.87 -6.50 -1.90
CA MET A 507 32.19 -5.20 -1.89
C MET A 507 32.81 -4.25 -2.91
N TRP A 508 31.96 -3.80 -3.83
CA TRP A 508 32.30 -2.87 -4.89
C TRP A 508 31.52 -1.57 -4.72
N TYR A 509 32.18 -0.43 -4.94
CA TYR A 509 31.62 0.88 -4.60
C TYR A 509 31.60 1.78 -5.83
N PHE A 510 30.43 2.38 -6.08
CA PHE A 510 30.18 3.22 -7.24
C PHE A 510 29.57 4.55 -6.83
N SER A 511 30.12 5.66 -7.31
CA SER A 511 29.60 6.99 -7.01
C SER A 511 28.60 7.44 -8.07
N LEU A 512 27.50 8.02 -7.61
CA LEU A 512 26.46 8.63 -8.43
C LEU A 512 26.57 10.16 -8.29
N PRO A 513 26.52 10.92 -9.39
CA PRO A 513 26.55 12.37 -9.34
C PRO A 513 25.26 12.92 -8.74
N ALA A 514 25.31 14.18 -8.30
CA ALA A 514 24.08 14.94 -8.03
C ALA A 514 23.25 15.02 -9.31
N GLU A 515 21.96 14.72 -9.23
CA GLU A 515 21.08 14.68 -10.40
C GLU A 515 19.61 14.85 -10.02
N THR A 516 18.84 15.52 -10.89
CA THR A 516 17.38 15.58 -10.79
C THR A 516 16.75 14.42 -11.57
N ILE A 517 15.98 13.58 -10.88
CA ILE A 517 15.21 12.50 -11.52
C ILE A 517 13.79 12.99 -11.74
N GLU A 518 13.40 13.09 -13.01
CA GLU A 518 12.06 13.56 -13.41
C GLU A 518 10.95 12.63 -12.89
N PRO A 519 9.69 13.11 -12.80
CA PRO A 519 8.54 12.30 -12.42
C PRO A 519 8.43 11.01 -13.25
N GLY A 520 8.31 9.86 -12.60
CA GLY A 520 8.31 8.55 -13.26
C GLY A 520 9.62 8.17 -13.95
N GLY A 521 10.69 8.97 -13.80
CA GLY A 521 11.99 8.75 -14.40
C GLY A 521 12.69 7.54 -13.79
N CYS A 522 13.13 6.60 -14.63
CA CYS A 522 13.92 5.44 -14.25
C CYS A 522 15.28 5.54 -14.94
N TYR A 523 16.31 6.02 -14.22
CA TYR A 523 17.62 6.35 -14.78
C TYR A 523 18.63 5.23 -14.54
N VAL A 524 19.36 4.87 -15.58
CA VAL A 524 20.37 3.80 -15.56
C VAL A 524 21.75 4.43 -15.52
N TYR A 525 22.44 4.25 -14.40
CA TYR A 525 23.80 4.71 -14.18
C TYR A 525 24.79 3.62 -14.57
N THR A 526 25.72 3.97 -15.47
CA THR A 526 26.80 3.09 -15.92
C THR A 526 28.10 3.87 -16.07
N THR A 527 29.19 3.19 -16.40
CA THR A 527 30.52 3.77 -16.59
C THR A 527 30.58 4.67 -17.82
N ALA A 528 31.08 5.90 -17.65
CA ALA A 528 31.21 6.85 -18.75
C ALA A 528 32.51 6.71 -19.54
N ASN A 529 33.57 6.19 -18.91
CA ASN A 529 34.90 6.05 -19.50
C ASN A 529 35.54 4.73 -19.05
N ALA A 530 36.56 4.28 -19.80
CA ALA A 530 37.47 3.24 -19.33
C ALA A 530 38.38 3.81 -18.24
N GLN A 531 38.43 3.19 -17.07
CA GLN A 531 39.37 3.59 -16.01
C GLN A 531 39.68 2.44 -15.05
N ALA A 532 40.80 2.55 -14.34
CA ALA A 532 41.13 1.60 -13.27
C ALA A 532 40.15 1.78 -12.09
N TYR A 533 39.71 0.67 -11.51
CA TYR A 533 38.91 0.70 -10.29
C TYR A 533 39.76 1.16 -9.10
N SER A 534 39.23 2.09 -8.29
CA SER A 534 39.91 2.60 -7.10
C SER A 534 39.18 2.18 -5.82
N GLY A 535 39.82 1.34 -5.02
CA GLY A 535 39.39 1.05 -3.64
C GLY A 535 39.91 2.07 -2.62
N ALA A 536 40.94 2.85 -2.96
CA ALA A 536 41.52 3.86 -2.08
C ALA A 536 40.63 5.11 -1.99
N ASN A 537 40.06 5.54 -3.12
CA ASN A 537 39.04 6.58 -3.18
C ASN A 537 37.88 6.11 -4.06
N VAL A 538 36.83 5.58 -3.43
CA VAL A 538 35.68 5.00 -4.13
C VAL A 538 34.82 6.03 -4.85
N LEU A 539 34.96 7.33 -4.51
CA LEU A 539 34.29 8.39 -5.25
C LEU A 539 34.80 8.53 -6.69
N GLY A 540 36.01 8.03 -6.98
CA GLY A 540 36.56 7.97 -8.34
C GLY A 540 35.85 6.99 -9.26
N ASN A 541 35.13 6.00 -8.71
CA ASN A 541 34.38 5.00 -9.48
C ASN A 541 33.03 5.56 -9.95
N ARG A 542 33.08 6.65 -10.73
CA ARG A 542 31.92 7.47 -11.10
C ARG A 542 31.08 6.84 -12.20
N LEU A 543 29.78 6.76 -11.94
CA LEU A 543 28.77 6.38 -12.93
C LEU A 543 28.06 7.61 -13.48
N SER A 544 27.39 7.44 -14.60
CA SER A 544 26.61 8.46 -15.27
C SER A 544 25.36 7.85 -15.89
N SER A 545 24.25 8.54 -15.74
CA SER A 545 22.99 8.29 -16.44
C SER A 545 22.97 8.89 -17.85
N SER A 546 23.97 9.70 -18.22
CA SER A 546 23.97 10.45 -19.49
C SER A 546 24.69 9.73 -20.62
N VAL A 547 25.01 8.46 -20.43
CA VAL A 547 25.73 7.61 -21.38
C VAL A 547 25.03 6.26 -21.50
N VAL A 548 25.10 5.66 -22.68
CA VAL A 548 24.66 4.28 -22.91
C VAL A 548 25.81 3.33 -22.56
N PRO A 549 25.54 2.15 -21.95
CA PRO A 549 26.52 1.09 -21.76
C PRO A 549 27.25 0.74 -23.06
N ASP A 550 28.57 0.67 -22.97
CA ASP A 550 29.46 0.34 -24.07
C ASP A 550 30.60 -0.55 -23.53
N PRO A 551 30.96 -1.67 -24.19
CA PRO A 551 32.08 -2.51 -23.77
C PRO A 551 33.39 -1.74 -23.58
N SER A 552 33.63 -0.69 -24.36
CA SER A 552 34.85 0.13 -24.25
C SER A 552 34.87 0.98 -22.96
N LYS A 553 33.73 1.22 -22.31
CA LYS A 553 33.61 2.04 -21.10
C LYS A 553 33.46 1.14 -19.87
N ASN A 554 34.57 0.76 -19.25
CA ASN A 554 34.58 -0.18 -18.12
C ASN A 554 35.45 0.31 -16.95
N LEU A 555 35.15 -0.19 -15.75
CA LEU A 555 36.11 -0.21 -14.66
C LEU A 555 36.97 -1.46 -14.80
N HIS A 556 38.27 -1.37 -14.54
CA HIS A 556 39.13 -2.55 -14.64
C HIS A 556 40.15 -2.67 -13.51
N ILE A 557 40.56 -3.91 -13.26
CA ILE A 557 41.63 -4.27 -12.33
C ILE A 557 42.67 -5.09 -13.10
N ASN A 558 43.94 -4.68 -13.00
CA ASN A 558 45.08 -5.43 -13.53
C ASN A 558 45.58 -6.39 -12.46
N TYR A 559 45.68 -7.69 -12.77
CA TYR A 559 46.20 -8.66 -11.80
C TYR A 559 47.73 -8.79 -11.79
N SER A 560 48.44 -8.16 -12.74
CA SER A 560 49.91 -8.13 -12.78
C SER A 560 50.57 -7.35 -11.65
N THR A 561 49.79 -6.63 -10.85
CA THR A 561 50.23 -5.90 -9.65
C THR A 561 50.01 -6.67 -8.34
N TYR A 562 49.51 -7.91 -8.38
CA TYR A 562 49.12 -8.68 -7.20
C TYR A 562 50.05 -9.89 -6.98
N VAL A 563 50.40 -10.16 -5.72
CA VAL A 563 51.20 -11.34 -5.34
C VAL A 563 50.25 -12.43 -4.86
N SER A 564 50.22 -13.59 -5.54
CA SER A 564 49.57 -14.79 -5.04
C SER A 564 50.57 -15.65 -4.24
N ALA A 565 50.06 -16.56 -3.41
CA ALA A 565 50.87 -17.46 -2.58
C ALA A 565 51.79 -18.44 -3.36
N THR A 566 51.77 -18.42 -4.70
CA THR A 566 52.58 -19.29 -5.57
C THR A 566 53.54 -18.52 -6.49
N ASN A 567 53.86 -17.25 -6.23
CA ASN A 567 54.72 -16.39 -7.10
C ASN A 567 54.15 -16.15 -8.53
N THR A 568 52.84 -16.34 -8.76
CA THR A 568 52.32 -16.47 -10.15
C THR A 568 51.92 -15.17 -10.85
N PHE A 569 51.88 -14.01 -10.17
CA PHE A 569 51.39 -12.76 -10.79
C PHE A 569 52.31 -11.53 -10.64
N GLU A 570 53.47 -11.65 -9.99
CA GLU A 570 54.41 -10.53 -9.92
C GLU A 570 54.88 -10.17 -11.34
N GLY A 571 54.48 -8.99 -11.80
CA GLY A 571 54.76 -8.50 -13.15
C GLY A 571 53.97 -9.21 -14.27
N GLY A 572 52.96 -10.03 -13.96
CA GLY A 572 52.10 -10.71 -14.94
C GLY A 572 52.19 -12.25 -14.91
N SER A 573 51.98 -12.90 -16.06
CA SER A 573 51.98 -14.35 -16.26
C SER A 573 52.77 -14.74 -17.52
N ASP A 574 53.41 -15.89 -17.52
CA ASP A 574 54.06 -16.48 -18.71
C ASP A 574 53.08 -17.27 -19.60
N TYR A 575 51.80 -17.26 -19.22
CA TYR A 575 50.75 -17.98 -19.91
C TYR A 575 49.77 -17.00 -20.56
N LEU A 576 49.45 -17.28 -21.82
CA LEU A 576 48.32 -16.70 -22.53
C LEU A 576 47.05 -17.43 -22.10
N TYR A 577 46.18 -16.76 -21.35
CA TYR A 577 44.88 -17.32 -20.96
C TYR A 577 43.89 -17.22 -22.13
N GLN A 578 43.22 -18.34 -22.45
CA GLN A 578 42.40 -18.49 -23.65
C GLN A 578 40.89 -18.57 -23.35
N ASP A 579 40.51 -19.31 -22.31
CA ASP A 579 39.11 -19.45 -21.88
C ASP A 579 39.03 -19.77 -20.38
N TYR A 580 37.85 -19.54 -19.78
CA TYR A 580 37.61 -19.83 -18.38
C TYR A 580 36.24 -20.45 -18.10
N THR A 581 36.17 -21.14 -16.97
CA THR A 581 34.92 -21.57 -16.31
C THR A 581 35.04 -21.34 -14.81
N HIS A 582 33.95 -21.00 -14.14
CA HIS A 582 33.90 -21.08 -12.68
C HIS A 582 33.86 -22.56 -12.27
N ASN A 583 34.81 -23.02 -11.44
CA ASN A 583 34.90 -24.43 -11.06
C ASN A 583 35.50 -24.62 -9.65
N LEU A 584 35.21 -25.76 -9.03
CA LEU A 584 35.67 -26.15 -7.70
C LEU A 584 37.16 -26.51 -7.68
N THR A 585 37.88 -25.93 -6.71
CA THR A 585 39.03 -26.59 -6.11
C THR A 585 38.53 -27.73 -5.22
N THR A 586 39.14 -28.91 -5.30
CA THR A 586 38.83 -30.04 -4.41
C THR A 586 38.94 -29.61 -2.94
N GLY A 587 37.81 -29.48 -2.23
CA GLY A 587 37.74 -29.23 -0.79
C GLY A 587 36.95 -27.98 -0.33
N GLU A 588 36.60 -27.05 -1.21
CA GLU A 588 35.85 -25.83 -0.84
C GLU A 588 34.36 -25.98 -1.14
N LYS A 589 33.53 -26.08 -0.10
CA LYS A 589 32.06 -26.24 -0.27
C LYS A 589 31.32 -24.95 -0.58
N ASN A 590 31.92 -23.78 -0.36
CA ASN A 590 31.23 -22.51 -0.12
C ASN A 590 32.06 -21.28 -0.57
N GLN A 591 31.45 -20.31 -1.26
CA GLN A 591 32.15 -19.19 -1.93
C GLN A 591 31.79 -17.80 -1.40
N VAL A 592 30.57 -17.59 -0.89
CA VAL A 592 30.09 -16.26 -0.45
C VAL A 592 29.19 -16.38 0.78
N ASP A 593 29.34 -15.45 1.73
CA ASP A 593 28.47 -15.36 2.92
C ASP A 593 27.31 -14.34 2.74
N ASP A 594 27.48 -13.28 1.92
CA ASP A 594 26.52 -12.17 1.82
C ASP A 594 26.30 -11.59 0.42
N SER A 595 25.02 -11.28 0.14
CA SER A 595 24.49 -10.77 -1.13
C SER A 595 23.65 -9.52 -0.86
N ARG A 596 24.22 -8.33 -1.03
CA ARG A 596 23.55 -7.07 -0.63
C ARG A 596 23.88 -5.89 -1.53
N ALA A 597 22.99 -4.90 -1.53
CA ALA A 597 23.24 -3.58 -2.07
C ALA A 597 22.91 -2.52 -1.02
N ILE A 598 23.81 -1.57 -0.77
CA ILE A 598 23.60 -0.49 0.19
C ILE A 598 23.84 0.84 -0.52
N TRP A 599 22.84 1.71 -0.47
CA TRP A 599 22.90 3.05 -1.02
C TRP A 599 22.97 4.09 0.08
N LYS A 600 23.92 5.02 -0.02
CA LYS A 600 24.24 6.02 1.00
C LYS A 600 24.44 7.41 0.43
N SER A 601 24.15 8.42 1.23
CA SER A 601 24.39 9.82 0.87
C SER A 601 25.88 10.17 0.99
N ALA A 602 26.40 10.91 0.02
CA ALA A 602 27.78 11.41 -0.03
C ALA A 602 27.84 12.94 -0.24
N LYS A 603 26.79 13.66 0.17
CA LYS A 603 26.60 15.10 -0.07
C LYS A 603 27.79 15.97 0.34
N ASP A 604 28.44 15.65 1.46
CA ASP A 604 29.47 16.49 2.09
C ASP A 604 30.85 15.82 2.15
N VAL A 605 31.12 14.90 1.19
CA VAL A 605 32.34 14.08 1.19
C VAL A 605 33.13 14.27 -0.10
N SER A 606 34.40 14.66 0.03
CA SER A 606 35.32 14.88 -1.10
C SER A 606 36.23 13.71 -1.42
N SER A 607 36.50 12.83 -0.45
CA SER A 607 37.26 11.58 -0.61
C SER A 607 36.69 10.53 0.33
N LEU A 608 36.54 9.31 -0.17
CA LEU A 608 35.94 8.21 0.59
C LEU A 608 36.72 6.93 0.34
N ASN A 609 37.27 6.33 1.39
CA ASN A 609 37.79 4.97 1.31
C ASN A 609 36.70 3.96 1.68
N VAL A 610 37.00 2.67 1.49
CA VAL A 610 36.08 1.56 1.76
C VAL A 610 35.55 1.54 3.21
N VAL A 611 36.38 1.90 4.20
CA VAL A 611 35.98 1.92 5.62
C VAL A 611 35.13 3.15 5.94
N GLY A 612 35.44 4.29 5.33
CA GLY A 612 34.68 5.52 5.48
C GLY A 612 33.27 5.41 4.93
N PHE A 613 33.00 4.51 3.98
CA PHE A 613 31.63 4.24 3.52
C PHE A 613 30.71 3.80 4.67
N ASP A 614 31.23 3.09 5.67
CA ASP A 614 30.42 2.55 6.77
C ASP A 614 29.74 3.65 7.59
N THR A 615 30.38 4.82 7.71
CA THR A 615 29.88 5.95 8.51
C THR A 615 28.88 6.83 7.77
N LEU A 616 28.71 6.65 6.46
CA LEU A 616 27.77 7.46 5.69
C LEU A 616 26.30 7.13 6.06
N PRO A 617 25.40 8.12 6.02
CA PRO A 617 23.97 7.89 6.25
C PRO A 617 23.36 6.95 5.20
N GLN A 618 22.69 5.89 5.65
CA GLN A 618 21.96 4.97 4.76
C GLN A 618 20.72 5.65 4.16
N ILE A 619 20.54 5.45 2.85
CA ILE A 619 19.32 5.82 2.11
C ILE A 619 18.43 4.57 1.98
N GLN A 620 19.00 3.50 1.42
CA GLN A 620 18.33 2.21 1.27
C GLN A 620 19.33 1.06 1.41
N ALA A 621 18.90 -0.04 2.03
CA ALA A 621 19.65 -1.28 2.11
C ALA A 621 18.79 -2.45 1.63
N VAL A 622 19.30 -3.18 0.65
CA VAL A 622 18.71 -4.38 0.07
C VAL A 622 19.58 -5.57 0.46
N SER A 623 19.00 -6.54 1.15
CA SER A 623 19.66 -7.81 1.49
C SER A 623 18.96 -8.97 0.82
N CYS A 624 19.69 -9.67 -0.03
CA CYS A 624 19.26 -10.87 -0.74
C CYS A 624 19.97 -12.14 -0.22
N SER A 625 20.59 -12.09 0.96
CA SER A 625 21.38 -13.21 1.52
C SER A 625 20.53 -14.47 1.82
N PRO A 626 21.09 -15.68 1.63
CA PRO A 626 20.39 -16.96 1.78
C PRO A 626 20.10 -17.39 3.24
N GLN A 627 20.72 -16.79 4.26
CA GLN A 627 20.34 -16.95 5.68
C GLN A 627 20.60 -15.66 6.44
N PHE A 628 19.92 -15.46 7.58
CA PHE A 628 20.22 -14.38 8.52
C PHE A 628 21.63 -14.59 9.11
N GLY A 629 22.66 -14.06 8.46
CA GLY A 629 24.00 -13.88 9.02
C GLY A 629 24.91 -15.12 9.14
N ALA A 630 24.67 -16.24 8.44
CA ALA A 630 25.57 -17.41 8.52
C ALA A 630 25.50 -18.45 7.37
N GLY A 631 24.75 -18.17 6.30
CA GLY A 631 24.50 -19.15 5.23
C GLY A 631 25.47 -18.99 4.09
N ARG A 632 26.31 -19.99 3.87
CA ARG A 632 27.27 -19.99 2.78
C ARG A 632 26.60 -20.38 1.46
N GLU A 633 26.71 -19.52 0.43
CA GLU A 633 26.31 -19.87 -0.93
C GLU A 633 27.25 -20.97 -1.45
N PRO A 634 26.71 -22.07 -2.01
CA PRO A 634 27.53 -23.07 -2.70
C PRO A 634 28.26 -22.39 -3.87
N ASN A 635 29.41 -22.93 -4.21
CA ASN A 635 30.23 -22.36 -5.27
C ASN A 635 29.47 -22.26 -6.60
N VAL A 636 29.61 -21.12 -7.29
CA VAL A 636 29.20 -21.00 -8.69
C VAL A 636 30.08 -21.97 -9.47
N VAL A 637 29.45 -22.96 -10.10
CA VAL A 637 30.11 -23.95 -10.94
C VAL A 637 29.46 -23.92 -12.31
N TRP A 638 30.27 -23.69 -13.33
CA TRP A 638 29.85 -23.77 -14.73
C TRP A 638 30.27 -25.11 -15.32
N SER A 639 29.52 -25.55 -16.33
CA SER A 639 29.90 -26.73 -17.11
C SER A 639 31.28 -26.50 -17.74
N VAL A 640 32.19 -27.46 -17.53
CA VAL A 640 33.53 -27.45 -18.13
C VAL A 640 33.50 -27.57 -19.65
N ASN A 641 32.37 -27.99 -20.22
CA ASN A 641 32.17 -28.12 -21.66
C ASN A 641 31.65 -26.81 -22.29
N ASN A 642 31.29 -25.81 -21.48
CA ASN A 642 30.76 -24.52 -21.94
C ASN A 642 31.60 -23.37 -21.36
N THR A 643 32.82 -23.23 -21.88
CA THR A 643 33.79 -22.21 -21.45
C THR A 643 33.47 -20.82 -22.01
N VAL A 644 33.95 -19.78 -21.36
CA VAL A 644 33.87 -18.39 -21.83
C VAL A 644 35.24 -17.96 -22.36
N PRO A 645 35.33 -17.45 -23.61
CA PRO A 645 36.60 -16.98 -24.16
C PRO A 645 37.19 -15.80 -23.38
N ILE A 646 38.52 -15.82 -23.22
CA ILE A 646 39.32 -14.69 -22.72
C ILE A 646 39.97 -14.04 -23.94
N PRO A 647 39.48 -12.88 -24.43
CA PRO A 647 40.08 -12.21 -25.57
C PRO A 647 41.52 -11.78 -25.29
N PHE A 648 42.38 -11.94 -26.30
CA PHE A 648 43.75 -11.47 -26.31
C PHE A 648 43.85 -10.09 -26.96
N TYR A 649 44.64 -9.21 -26.36
CA TYR A 649 44.94 -7.88 -26.90
C TYR A 649 46.45 -7.62 -26.93
N PRO A 650 46.95 -6.93 -27.98
CA PRO A 650 48.37 -6.78 -28.21
C PRO A 650 49.05 -5.79 -27.25
N THR A 651 48.29 -4.89 -26.62
CA THR A 651 48.83 -3.87 -25.70
C THR A 651 47.83 -3.54 -24.59
N THR A 652 48.33 -3.10 -23.44
CA THR A 652 47.52 -2.75 -22.26
C THR A 652 46.62 -1.54 -22.44
N ASP A 653 46.85 -0.72 -23.47
CA ASP A 653 46.12 0.52 -23.77
C ASP A 653 44.97 0.30 -24.77
N TYR A 654 44.61 -0.96 -25.04
CA TYR A 654 43.56 -1.32 -25.97
C TYR A 654 42.15 -1.12 -25.38
N SER A 655 41.21 -0.63 -26.20
CA SER A 655 39.79 -0.48 -25.86
C SER A 655 39.01 -1.77 -26.10
N ILE A 656 38.39 -2.32 -25.06
CA ILE A 656 37.64 -3.58 -25.15
C ILE A 656 36.40 -3.43 -26.03
N THR A 657 36.19 -4.37 -26.94
CA THR A 657 34.99 -4.45 -27.80
C THR A 657 34.15 -5.70 -27.55
N ALA A 658 34.70 -6.69 -26.84
CA ALA A 658 34.01 -7.93 -26.51
C ALA A 658 32.86 -7.68 -25.52
N ILE A 659 31.70 -8.26 -25.83
CA ILE A 659 30.51 -8.22 -24.98
C ILE A 659 30.65 -9.27 -23.86
N PRO A 660 30.34 -8.93 -22.59
CA PRO A 660 30.37 -9.90 -21.50
C PRO A 660 29.30 -10.99 -21.68
N ASP A 661 29.65 -12.22 -21.32
CA ASP A 661 28.74 -13.38 -21.30
C ASP A 661 27.59 -13.13 -20.29
N ASN A 662 26.36 -13.52 -20.60
CA ASN A 662 25.21 -13.29 -19.73
C ASN A 662 25.36 -13.96 -18.35
N ARG A 663 26.12 -15.06 -18.27
CA ARG A 663 26.41 -15.76 -17.01
C ARG A 663 27.29 -14.95 -16.06
N SER A 664 28.00 -13.94 -16.55
CA SER A 664 28.88 -13.09 -15.74
C SER A 664 28.15 -11.93 -15.05
N ARG A 665 26.83 -11.81 -15.26
CA ARG A 665 25.99 -10.84 -14.55
C ARG A 665 25.83 -11.25 -13.09
N GLU A 666 26.22 -10.38 -12.19
CA GLU A 666 26.07 -10.55 -10.75
C GLU A 666 25.34 -9.36 -10.13
N GLY A 667 24.64 -9.58 -9.02
CA GLY A 667 23.87 -8.56 -8.30
C GLY A 667 22.37 -8.82 -8.32
N TYR A 668 21.57 -7.78 -8.09
CA TYR A 668 20.15 -7.92 -7.76
C TYR A 668 19.33 -6.80 -8.38
N ARG A 669 18.07 -7.09 -8.65
CA ARG A 669 17.07 -6.12 -9.11
C ARG A 669 15.73 -6.33 -8.43
N LEU A 670 14.92 -5.28 -8.40
CA LEU A 670 13.52 -5.37 -8.08
C LEU A 670 12.88 -6.33 -9.08
N ARG A 671 12.09 -7.27 -8.56
CA ARG A 671 11.40 -8.29 -9.35
C ARG A 671 10.50 -7.59 -10.39
N TRP A 672 10.49 -8.13 -11.60
CA TRP A 672 9.67 -7.67 -12.71
C TRP A 672 8.26 -8.23 -12.56
N PHE A 673 7.31 -7.58 -13.23
CA PHE A 673 5.94 -8.11 -13.33
C PHE A 673 5.86 -9.35 -14.24
N ASP A 674 6.69 -9.40 -15.28
CA ASP A 674 6.89 -10.56 -16.16
C ASP A 674 8.33 -11.03 -15.91
N GLU A 675 8.49 -12.08 -15.10
CA GLU A 675 9.81 -12.62 -14.76
C GLU A 675 10.34 -13.55 -15.88
N PRO A 676 11.67 -13.59 -16.14
CA PRO A 676 12.25 -14.47 -17.14
C PRO A 676 11.91 -15.95 -16.90
N VAL A 677 11.84 -16.73 -17.96
CA VAL A 677 11.51 -18.16 -17.90
C VAL A 677 12.49 -18.92 -17.01
N SER A 678 13.79 -18.59 -17.06
CA SER A 678 14.79 -19.18 -16.16
C SER A 678 14.46 -18.96 -14.67
N ASN A 679 14.06 -17.75 -14.31
CA ASN A 679 13.61 -17.40 -12.97
C ASN A 679 12.30 -18.14 -12.62
N ILE A 680 11.33 -18.26 -13.52
CA ILE A 680 10.09 -19.01 -13.22
C ILE A 680 10.38 -20.50 -13.00
N LEU A 681 11.23 -21.11 -13.82
CA LEU A 681 11.55 -22.55 -13.72
C LEU A 681 12.33 -22.89 -12.45
N ALA A 682 13.28 -22.03 -12.05
CA ALA A 682 14.02 -22.23 -10.81
C ALA A 682 13.18 -22.02 -9.54
N ALA A 683 11.97 -21.47 -9.67
CA ALA A 683 11.02 -21.42 -8.58
C ALA A 683 10.50 -22.81 -8.14
N SER A 684 10.80 -23.86 -8.91
CA SER A 684 10.50 -25.26 -8.57
C SER A 684 9.02 -25.45 -8.19
N LYS A 685 8.72 -25.76 -6.92
CA LYS A 685 7.36 -26.05 -6.42
C LYS A 685 6.35 -24.91 -6.59
N THR A 686 6.80 -23.68 -6.85
CA THR A 686 5.92 -22.54 -7.13
C THR A 686 5.97 -22.07 -8.58
N ALA A 687 6.69 -22.80 -9.46
CA ALA A 687 6.59 -22.59 -10.90
C ALA A 687 5.14 -22.81 -11.36
N GLY A 688 4.52 -21.77 -11.94
CA GLY A 688 3.12 -21.80 -12.37
C GLY A 688 2.08 -21.46 -11.28
N ALA A 689 2.52 -21.08 -10.07
CA ALA A 689 1.62 -20.51 -9.05
C ALA A 689 1.42 -19.00 -9.24
N ALA A 690 0.31 -18.46 -8.72
CA ALA A 690 0.02 -17.01 -8.72
C ALA A 690 1.02 -16.16 -7.88
N ALA A 691 2.07 -16.78 -7.30
CA ALA A 691 3.10 -16.10 -6.54
C ALA A 691 3.88 -15.05 -7.37
N PHE A 692 3.95 -15.21 -8.68
CA PHE A 692 4.55 -14.23 -9.60
C PHE A 692 3.53 -13.24 -10.18
N GLU A 693 2.23 -13.45 -9.96
CA GLU A 693 1.15 -12.59 -10.44
C GLU A 693 0.83 -11.43 -9.48
N GLU A 694 1.52 -11.37 -8.33
CA GLU A 694 1.34 -10.30 -7.37
C GLU A 694 2.06 -9.01 -7.82
N ALA A 695 1.33 -7.89 -7.79
CA ALA A 695 1.91 -6.59 -8.08
C ALA A 695 2.77 -6.10 -6.91
N LEU A 696 4.10 -6.04 -7.11
CA LEU A 696 5.04 -5.59 -6.09
C LEU A 696 4.73 -4.18 -5.57
N LEU A 697 4.29 -3.28 -6.44
CA LEU A 697 3.96 -1.92 -6.04
C LEU A 697 2.70 -1.83 -5.18
N ALA A 698 1.76 -2.79 -5.34
CA ALA A 698 0.49 -2.81 -4.62
C ALA A 698 0.62 -3.54 -3.27
N ASN A 699 1.36 -4.66 -3.26
CA ASN A 699 1.43 -5.55 -2.10
C ASN A 699 2.67 -5.31 -1.23
N TRP A 700 3.71 -4.67 -1.77
CA TRP A 700 4.97 -4.41 -1.07
C TRP A 700 5.24 -2.91 -0.99
N ASN A 701 6.07 -2.50 -0.03
CA ASN A 701 6.56 -1.12 0.05
C ASN A 701 7.98 -1.03 -0.53
N PRO A 702 8.15 -0.86 -1.86
CA PRO A 702 9.48 -0.75 -2.49
C PRO A 702 10.25 0.52 -2.06
N ARG A 703 9.55 1.49 -1.46
CA ARG A 703 10.14 2.71 -0.89
C ARG A 703 10.77 2.47 0.49
N ALA A 704 10.62 1.28 1.06
CA ALA A 704 11.19 0.97 2.35
C ALA A 704 12.72 1.14 2.32
N ALA A 705 13.25 1.81 3.35
CA ALA A 705 14.69 1.97 3.53
C ALA A 705 15.41 0.63 3.78
N HIS A 706 14.67 -0.40 4.20
CA HIS A 706 15.16 -1.75 4.35
C HIS A 706 14.30 -2.69 3.51
N SER A 707 14.93 -3.37 2.56
CA SER A 707 14.37 -4.52 1.86
C SER A 707 15.19 -5.72 2.30
N VAL A 708 14.69 -6.42 3.31
CA VAL A 708 15.36 -7.58 3.91
C VAL A 708 14.47 -8.79 3.78
N ARG A 709 15.08 -9.93 3.48
CA ARG A 709 14.37 -11.20 3.43
C ARG A 709 13.72 -11.53 4.78
N SER A 710 12.44 -11.88 4.76
CA SER A 710 11.78 -12.63 5.84
C SER A 710 11.62 -14.12 5.48
N PRO A 711 11.51 -15.04 6.46
CA PRO A 711 11.18 -16.45 6.20
C PRO A 711 9.86 -16.64 5.42
N TRP A 712 8.97 -15.65 5.45
CA TRP A 712 7.68 -15.63 4.75
C TRP A 712 7.75 -15.09 3.32
N GLU A 713 8.85 -14.45 2.96
CA GLU A 713 9.15 -13.95 1.61
C GLU A 713 9.81 -15.00 0.72
N ASN A 714 10.13 -16.19 1.22
CA ASN A 714 10.77 -17.20 0.39
C ASN A 714 9.73 -17.92 -0.48
N LEU A 715 9.36 -17.29 -1.60
CA LEU A 715 8.32 -17.79 -2.47
C LEU A 715 8.74 -19.04 -3.27
N ALA A 716 10.02 -19.44 -3.27
CA ALA A 716 10.48 -20.57 -4.07
C ALA A 716 11.87 -21.14 -3.72
N GLY A 717 12.08 -22.41 -4.05
CA GLY A 717 13.34 -23.16 -3.89
C GLY A 717 13.11 -24.57 -3.30
N ASP A 718 13.85 -25.59 -3.75
CA ASP A 718 13.74 -26.96 -3.23
C ASP A 718 14.84 -27.26 -2.21
N PRO A 719 14.60 -27.23 -0.88
CA PRO A 719 15.62 -27.35 0.18
C PRO A 719 16.33 -28.72 0.27
N GLY A 720 16.29 -29.53 -0.79
CA GLY A 720 16.76 -30.91 -0.84
C GLY A 720 18.25 -31.13 -0.58
N ASP A 721 18.55 -32.38 -0.22
CA ASP A 721 19.75 -32.84 0.49
C ASP A 721 21.09 -32.57 -0.23
N GLY A 722 21.73 -31.45 0.14
CA GLY A 722 23.19 -31.36 0.26
C GLY A 722 24.05 -31.30 -1.01
N LEU A 723 23.49 -31.47 -2.21
CA LEU A 723 24.25 -31.39 -3.47
C LEU A 723 23.46 -30.64 -4.55
N ALA A 724 23.86 -29.39 -4.78
CA ALA A 724 23.58 -28.57 -5.95
C ALA A 724 22.11 -28.23 -6.29
N SER A 725 21.69 -27.02 -5.91
CA SER A 725 21.18 -26.05 -6.90
C SER A 725 21.17 -24.66 -6.26
N GLY A 726 21.71 -23.66 -6.95
CA GLY A 726 21.25 -22.28 -6.79
C GLY A 726 20.21 -21.98 -7.88
N PRO A 727 19.41 -20.90 -7.78
CA PRO A 727 19.44 -19.87 -6.76
C PRO A 727 18.09 -19.80 -6.00
N TRP A 728 18.19 -19.61 -4.68
CA TRP A 728 17.13 -19.76 -3.67
C TRP A 728 16.26 -18.50 -3.44
N PHE A 729 15.98 -17.68 -4.47
CA PHE A 729 15.68 -16.26 -4.25
C PHE A 729 14.47 -15.71 -5.01
N TYR A 730 13.33 -15.65 -4.33
CA TYR A 730 12.15 -14.93 -4.84
C TYR A 730 11.46 -14.14 -3.74
N GLY A 731 11.95 -12.93 -3.48
CA GLY A 731 11.27 -11.89 -2.70
C GLY A 731 11.00 -10.66 -3.57
N ALA A 732 10.87 -9.47 -2.97
CA ALA A 732 10.70 -8.23 -3.72
C ALA A 732 11.90 -7.91 -4.64
N TYR A 733 13.10 -8.30 -4.21
CA TYR A 733 14.32 -8.29 -5.03
C TYR A 733 14.73 -9.71 -5.38
N THR A 734 15.27 -9.88 -6.58
CA THR A 734 15.73 -11.17 -7.11
C THR A 734 17.12 -11.07 -7.72
N LYS A 735 17.85 -12.19 -7.68
CA LYS A 735 19.12 -12.40 -8.39
C LYS A 735 18.77 -13.04 -9.73
N ASP A 736 19.24 -12.45 -10.82
CA ASP A 736 18.96 -12.98 -12.15
C ASP A 736 19.68 -14.32 -12.39
N LEU A 737 18.95 -15.29 -12.94
CA LEU A 737 19.52 -16.49 -13.52
C LEU A 737 20.06 -16.27 -14.92
N TYR A 738 20.78 -17.26 -15.42
CA TYR A 738 21.34 -17.23 -16.77
C TYR A 738 20.22 -17.27 -17.82
N ASP A 739 19.83 -16.09 -18.30
CA ASP A 739 18.83 -15.89 -19.34
C ASP A 739 19.36 -14.95 -20.43
N ASN A 740 18.82 -15.06 -21.64
CA ASN A 740 19.11 -14.10 -22.70
C ASN A 740 18.44 -12.75 -22.43
N GLU A 741 17.26 -12.74 -21.79
CA GLU A 741 16.53 -11.51 -21.45
C GLU A 741 17.31 -10.64 -20.45
N VAL A 742 18.14 -11.25 -19.61
CA VAL A 742 18.99 -10.56 -18.63
C VAL A 742 20.40 -10.28 -19.14
N GLY A 743 20.71 -10.67 -20.38
CA GLY A 743 22.01 -10.51 -21.01
C GLY A 743 22.30 -9.06 -21.44
N TRP A 744 23.57 -8.78 -21.71
CA TRP A 744 24.08 -7.43 -22.02
C TRP A 744 23.23 -6.66 -23.04
N SER A 745 23.00 -7.27 -24.21
CA SER A 745 22.28 -6.61 -25.30
C SER A 745 20.79 -6.41 -25.00
N ALA A 746 20.16 -7.35 -24.29
CA ALA A 746 18.75 -7.24 -23.91
C ALA A 746 18.51 -6.18 -22.81
N GLN A 747 19.54 -5.93 -21.99
CA GLN A 747 19.52 -4.92 -20.92
C GLN A 747 20.03 -3.54 -21.36
N ALA A 748 20.24 -3.31 -22.66
CA ALA A 748 20.65 -2.02 -23.19
C ALA A 748 19.56 -0.96 -22.92
N PRO A 749 19.84 0.16 -22.23
CA PRO A 749 18.84 1.16 -21.87
C PRO A 749 18.36 1.99 -23.06
N ARG A 750 17.14 2.51 -22.97
CA ARG A 750 16.61 3.48 -23.93
C ARG A 750 17.20 4.85 -23.65
N PHE A 751 17.95 5.40 -24.60
CA PHE A 751 18.45 6.78 -24.48
C PHE A 751 17.40 7.80 -24.93
N SER A 752 17.03 8.73 -24.06
CA SER A 752 16.08 9.80 -24.38
C SER A 752 16.30 11.02 -23.49
N ASN A 753 16.14 12.23 -24.05
CA ASN A 753 16.38 13.50 -23.36
C ASN A 753 17.76 13.57 -22.67
N GLY A 754 18.78 13.02 -23.32
CA GLY A 754 20.15 12.98 -22.77
C GLY A 754 20.34 12.03 -21.59
N LYS A 755 19.37 11.15 -21.29
CA LYS A 755 19.42 10.18 -20.19
C LYS A 755 19.17 8.75 -20.67
N ALA A 756 19.96 7.82 -20.17
CA ALA A 756 19.75 6.39 -20.27
C ALA A 756 18.61 5.99 -19.31
N ARG A 757 17.50 5.50 -19.88
CA ARG A 757 16.32 5.12 -19.13
C ARG A 757 16.15 3.60 -19.12
N GLY A 758 15.77 3.07 -17.96
CA GLY A 758 15.64 1.64 -17.72
C GLY A 758 14.47 1.03 -18.46
N HIS A 759 14.63 -0.24 -18.86
CA HIS A 759 13.58 -1.09 -19.44
C HIS A 759 12.66 -1.69 -18.37
N TRP A 760 12.20 -0.89 -17.39
CA TRP A 760 11.07 -1.34 -16.58
C TRP A 760 9.93 -1.61 -17.54
N HIS A 761 9.65 -2.90 -17.78
CA HIS A 761 8.99 -3.35 -19.01
C HIS A 761 7.71 -2.56 -19.24
N GLN A 762 7.63 -1.94 -20.42
CA GLN A 762 6.34 -1.61 -21.00
C GLN A 762 5.53 -2.90 -20.98
N PRO A 763 4.34 -2.94 -20.36
CA PRO A 763 3.51 -4.12 -20.44
C PRO A 763 3.26 -4.43 -21.91
N LYS A 764 3.30 -5.71 -22.28
CA LYS A 764 2.79 -6.18 -23.57
C LYS A 764 1.37 -5.61 -23.75
N PRO A 765 0.96 -5.15 -24.94
CA PRO A 765 -0.23 -4.31 -25.13
C PRO A 765 -1.59 -4.86 -24.66
N ASN A 766 -1.66 -6.12 -24.21
CA ASN A 766 -2.92 -6.86 -23.99
C ASN A 766 -3.07 -7.50 -22.60
N THR A 767 -2.28 -7.14 -21.58
CA THR A 767 -2.51 -7.61 -20.20
C THR A 767 -3.28 -6.58 -19.37
N LEU A 768 -4.19 -7.05 -18.50
CA LEU A 768 -4.96 -6.24 -17.53
C LEU A 768 -4.09 -5.26 -16.72
N VAL A 769 -2.81 -5.56 -16.57
CA VAL A 769 -1.75 -4.74 -15.95
C VAL A 769 -1.46 -3.42 -16.70
N TYR A 770 -1.73 -3.35 -18.01
CA TYR A 770 -1.64 -2.09 -18.77
C TYR A 770 -2.65 -1.05 -18.27
N ASN A 771 -3.78 -1.51 -17.72
CA ASN A 771 -4.73 -0.63 -17.04
C ASN A 771 -4.25 -0.21 -15.66
N GLU A 772 -3.41 -0.96 -14.93
CA GLU A 772 -2.82 -0.50 -13.66
C GLU A 772 -1.73 0.57 -13.86
N ILE A 773 -0.98 0.54 -14.97
CA ILE A 773 0.05 1.57 -15.24
C ILE A 773 -0.58 2.84 -15.86
N LYS A 774 -1.64 2.71 -16.67
CA LYS A 774 -2.48 3.85 -17.04
C LYS A 774 -3.33 4.36 -15.86
N ALA A 775 -3.82 3.45 -15.02
CA ALA A 775 -4.45 3.80 -13.75
C ALA A 775 -3.43 4.49 -12.85
N ASN A 776 -2.15 4.13 -12.79
CA ASN A 776 -1.16 4.85 -11.98
C ASN A 776 -0.79 6.26 -12.50
N LYS A 777 -1.22 6.65 -13.70
CA LYS A 777 -1.27 8.09 -14.09
C LYS A 777 -2.53 8.81 -13.58
N SER A 778 -3.47 8.09 -13.00
CA SER A 778 -4.80 8.54 -12.53
C SER A 778 -5.20 8.03 -11.12
N CYS A 779 -4.38 7.20 -10.46
CA CYS A 779 -4.73 6.42 -9.27
C CYS A 779 -3.54 6.39 -8.31
N PHE A 780 -3.14 7.58 -7.88
CA PHE A 780 -2.68 7.80 -6.51
C PHE A 780 -3.78 8.57 -5.79
N PHE A 781 -4.98 8.01 -5.74
CA PHE A 781 -6.08 8.51 -4.92
C PHE A 781 -6.94 7.32 -4.51
N PRO A 782 -6.77 6.77 -3.30
CA PRO A 782 -7.91 6.60 -2.42
C PRO A 782 -8.48 7.96 -1.99
#